data_AF-A0A7S3Q9N4-F1
#
_entry.id   AF-A0A7S3Q9N4-F1
#
_cell.length_a   1.000
_cell.length_b   1.000
_cell.length_c   1.000
_cell.angle_alpha   90.00
_cell.angle_beta   90.00
_cell.angle_gamma   90.00
#
_symmetry.space_group_name_H-M   'P 1'
#
loop_
_entity.id
_entity.type
_entity.pdbx_description
1 polymer ?
#
loop_
_entity_poly.entity_id
_entity_poly.type
_entity_poly.pdbx_seq_one_letter_code
_entity_poly.pdbx_strand_id
1 'polypeptide(L)'
;GMGGGVGSDEFSGISAQSIFFDELCLSIQARALPLSIKGWILDRFSNTLEDTYFGDLGNSGEHPELPPGEFVIKDADDKALVSGSGETSTNTRSPRGELRFNIDKNEAVVYIKLLSLHASEDSHKRQVLSRELCPLLRLVSTSFDERYGGDGIGNIDALLGCPLLLPDEDSSTIEFMHLSKEKQLTTVSTLFTAVSWCREVINAFAFHAAFPSTDNDTQFTQDHLFLRQKVVEKLRCLLELEEEVILCSRKCYGYTPSGLQPLQIPKDLLNKDEADENEEPEDILAADENADNGRMTAEEKKALNEIKKVAKKKAADKMKAKHKILKVKSKFELQLETRTRDAIRPLNPYTSLALGFPELRVGGSALDNTQSSQELILSLGASELKHLKVGDKVTNFLLTLFQTSLSSHFYSKSSVQGMHNNENPYSLSNETQGAKSRQKSGFEFLGFCIDADVFVSIHERLVAVAEILGDEDSSQNDNINDTIECMRLLLQCVGTLLSAGGLNSTSLGRGYLHTIIKQIAEGEEASASAIKPVKSHMSLLRSLTTLFDLIEEAISNGCETNDLEFTMIGVDCVDQLVRQAIVASSLDTSQKKKFDERVIKLKQKLSNLCLKLLRHEWQDGTSFNKGNVGRLIQLHLEYYSSEKSDILDTDFDALRWGRAQAIDTLIKEALVMMPSTDSCKGPVSNFSTCCRSTFGSYFSSVLAAVPKEMMTLFQTNGKSDDSTFVRNRLAVVGELIEFMKISFDLTKNNPPLAKSSNLLMQLKSGAKLIDVILKQVIPFCVKNFKGQEDCIVGIIESTQTITKQMNFIVSHGKRSKDASLIKESPKVRKVCEEFIHKTKALLQKNNVIGAFWGGNLHTRNIDGSKFVELRESDDDNDEDQSQPGDDEEKSEEENSEEEDSDTESESE
;
A
#
# COMPACT_ATOMS: atom_id res chain seq x y z
N GLY A 1 -0.88 66.28 1.79
CA GLY A 1 -2.33 66.04 1.94
C GLY A 1 -2.67 64.77 1.20
N MET A 2 -3.71 64.08 1.67
CA MET A 2 -4.12 62.70 1.34
C MET A 2 -3.30 61.61 2.01
N GLY A 3 -3.65 61.36 3.28
CA GLY A 3 -3.50 60.04 3.88
C GLY A 3 -4.52 59.07 3.27
N GLY A 4 -4.05 57.87 2.99
CA GLY A 4 -4.86 56.67 2.87
C GLY A 4 -4.24 55.66 3.82
N GLY A 5 -5.00 55.27 4.85
CA GLY A 5 -4.59 54.23 5.79
C GLY A 5 -4.38 52.93 5.04
N VAL A 6 -3.16 52.40 5.11
CA VAL A 6 -2.89 51.02 4.77
C VAL A 6 -3.39 50.20 5.94
N GLY A 7 -4.56 49.58 5.76
CA GLY A 7 -5.05 48.54 6.65
C GLY A 7 -4.01 47.45 6.78
N SER A 8 -3.66 47.14 8.02
CA SER A 8 -2.81 46.02 8.41
C SER A 8 -3.60 44.71 8.28
N ASP A 9 -3.98 44.36 7.05
CA ASP A 9 -4.56 43.06 6.74
C ASP A 9 -3.44 42.03 6.53
N GLU A 10 -3.36 41.10 7.47
CA GLU A 10 -3.07 39.67 7.28
C GLU A 10 -2.08 39.28 6.16
N PHE A 11 -0.77 39.48 6.41
CA PHE A 11 0.24 38.61 5.78
C PHE A 11 0.20 37.23 6.46
N SER A 12 -0.75 36.39 6.06
CA SER A 12 -0.82 34.97 6.41
C SER A 12 0.11 34.08 5.57
N GLY A 13 1.00 34.69 4.77
CA GLY A 13 2.05 34.01 4.03
C GLY A 13 3.35 33.93 4.84
N ILE A 14 4.16 32.90 4.57
CA ILE A 14 5.53 32.65 5.05
C ILE A 14 6.32 33.94 5.35
N SER A 15 7.05 34.00 6.48
CA SER A 15 7.90 35.17 6.79
C SER A 15 8.86 35.42 5.61
N ALA A 16 8.86 36.64 5.08
CA ALA A 16 9.74 37.03 3.97
C ALA A 16 11.22 36.75 4.31
N GLN A 17 11.57 36.83 5.60
CA GLN A 17 12.90 36.53 6.11
C GLN A 17 13.25 35.03 6.03
N SER A 18 12.29 34.13 6.29
CA SER A 18 12.48 32.68 6.13
C SER A 18 12.79 32.32 4.68
N ILE A 19 12.05 32.89 3.72
CA ILE A 19 12.30 32.72 2.28
C ILE A 19 13.67 33.27 1.91
N PHE A 20 14.03 34.45 2.44
CA PHE A 20 15.33 35.05 2.21
C PHE A 20 16.49 34.16 2.67
N PHE A 21 16.38 33.51 3.83
CA PHE A 21 17.40 32.55 4.30
C PHE A 21 17.51 31.32 3.38
N ASP A 22 16.39 30.77 2.93
CA ASP A 22 16.39 29.64 2.00
C ASP A 22 17.01 30.00 0.63
N GLU A 23 16.73 31.18 0.08
CA GLU A 23 17.34 31.67 -1.17
C GLU A 23 18.85 31.95 -1.04
N LEU A 24 19.29 32.48 0.10
CA LEU A 24 20.71 32.62 0.40
C LEU A 24 21.41 31.26 0.46
N CYS A 25 20.78 30.26 1.08
CA CYS A 25 21.29 28.91 1.14
C CYS A 25 21.50 28.32 -0.27
N LEU A 26 20.50 28.44 -1.15
CA LEU A 26 20.62 28.02 -2.56
C LEU A 26 21.74 28.76 -3.30
N SER A 27 21.90 30.05 -3.05
CA SER A 27 22.97 30.88 -3.65
C SER A 27 24.37 30.44 -3.21
N ILE A 28 24.52 30.01 -1.96
CA ILE A 28 25.77 29.48 -1.40
C ILE A 28 26.11 28.13 -2.04
N GLN A 29 25.14 27.21 -2.11
CA GLN A 29 25.27 25.88 -2.72
C GLN A 29 25.57 25.96 -4.22
N ALA A 30 24.95 26.90 -4.94
CA ALA A 30 25.22 27.16 -6.36
C ALA A 30 26.62 27.74 -6.61
N ARG A 31 27.42 28.01 -5.56
CA ARG A 31 28.73 28.68 -5.61
C ARG A 31 28.69 30.01 -6.35
N ALA A 32 27.55 30.70 -6.28
CA ALA A 32 27.31 31.98 -6.95
C ALA A 32 27.92 33.18 -6.19
N LEU A 33 28.31 32.98 -4.92
CA LEU A 33 28.81 34.03 -4.03
C LEU A 33 30.33 33.93 -3.79
N PRO A 34 31.06 35.07 -3.75
CA PRO A 34 32.45 35.12 -3.33
C PRO A 34 32.67 34.64 -1.88
N LEU A 35 33.85 34.06 -1.61
CA LEU A 35 34.22 33.54 -0.29
C LEU A 35 34.14 34.59 0.84
N SER A 36 34.46 35.86 0.56
CA SER A 36 34.36 36.94 1.56
C SER A 36 32.92 37.22 1.99
N ILE A 37 31.97 37.15 1.07
CA ILE A 37 30.54 37.32 1.36
C ILE A 37 30.02 36.09 2.10
N LYS A 38 30.43 34.87 1.70
CA LYS A 38 30.09 33.65 2.43
C LYS A 38 30.56 33.70 3.89
N GLY A 39 31.79 34.14 4.13
CA GLY A 39 32.33 34.32 5.48
C GLY A 39 31.56 35.35 6.30
N TRP A 40 31.24 36.52 5.71
CA TRP A 40 30.42 37.53 6.40
C TRP A 40 29.01 37.04 6.74
N ILE A 41 28.36 36.31 5.82
CA ILE A 41 27.04 35.69 6.05
C ILE A 41 27.13 34.74 7.25
N LEU A 42 28.12 33.85 7.25
CA LEU A 42 28.31 32.89 8.35
C LEU A 42 28.48 33.60 9.69
N ASP A 43 29.41 34.54 9.80
CA ASP A 43 29.70 35.23 11.06
C ASP A 43 28.48 36.04 11.54
N ARG A 44 27.75 36.71 10.62
CA ARG A 44 26.56 37.50 10.97
C ARG A 44 25.42 36.63 11.50
N PHE A 45 25.12 35.54 10.81
CA PHE A 45 23.96 34.70 11.11
C PHE A 45 24.24 33.67 12.21
N SER A 46 25.49 33.25 12.41
CA SER A 46 25.88 32.44 13.57
C SER A 46 25.64 33.21 14.87
N ASN A 47 26.12 34.46 14.96
CA ASN A 47 25.88 35.31 16.14
C ASN A 47 24.38 35.57 16.34
N THR A 48 23.63 35.76 15.26
CA THR A 48 22.17 35.96 15.35
C THR A 48 21.46 34.72 15.90
N LEU A 49 21.90 33.52 15.51
CA LEU A 49 21.36 32.26 16.01
C LEU A 49 21.67 32.08 17.51
N GLU A 50 22.92 32.31 17.91
CA GLU A 50 23.39 32.19 19.29
C GLU A 50 22.68 33.17 20.23
N ASP A 51 22.72 34.47 19.92
CA ASP A 51 22.16 35.53 20.76
C ASP A 51 20.63 35.42 20.96
N THR A 52 19.93 34.90 19.95
CA THR A 52 18.46 34.92 19.92
C THR A 52 17.83 33.64 20.46
N TYR A 53 18.44 32.47 20.21
CA TYR A 53 17.80 31.17 20.43
C TYR A 53 18.49 30.31 21.48
N PHE A 54 19.73 30.60 21.87
CA PHE A 54 20.47 29.81 22.84
C PHE A 54 20.51 30.48 24.22
N GLY A 55 20.56 29.64 25.25
CA GLY A 55 20.84 30.05 26.62
C GLY A 55 21.99 29.24 27.21
N ASP A 56 22.63 29.82 28.22
CA ASP A 56 23.80 29.24 28.85
C ASP A 56 23.44 28.38 30.06
N LEU A 57 24.08 27.21 30.15
CA LEU A 57 24.08 26.37 31.34
C LEU A 57 25.31 26.67 32.20
N GLY A 58 25.11 26.78 33.52
CA GLY A 58 26.18 26.87 34.51
C GLY A 58 26.52 25.50 35.10
N ASN A 59 27.80 25.26 35.40
CA ASN A 59 28.23 24.05 36.09
C ASN A 59 27.88 24.10 37.59
N SER A 60 27.39 22.98 38.12
CA SER A 60 27.08 22.76 39.55
C SER A 60 28.26 23.01 40.50
N GLY A 61 29.50 23.09 39.98
CA GLY A 61 30.70 23.43 40.75
C GLY A 61 30.73 24.84 41.35
N GLU A 62 29.85 25.76 40.92
CA GLU A 62 29.76 27.13 41.47
C GLU A 62 28.75 27.27 42.62
N HIS A 63 27.91 26.25 42.88
CA HIS A 63 26.89 26.26 43.94
C HIS A 63 26.84 24.94 44.74
N PRO A 64 27.50 24.86 45.91
CA PRO A 64 27.62 23.62 46.70
C PRO A 64 26.32 23.14 47.39
N GLU A 65 25.18 23.77 47.13
CA GLU A 65 23.87 23.43 47.74
C GLU A 65 22.98 22.55 46.84
N LEU A 66 23.37 22.31 45.58
CA LEU A 66 22.59 21.51 44.62
C LEU A 66 23.09 20.06 44.51
N PRO A 67 22.20 19.08 44.27
CA PRO A 67 22.60 17.70 44.01
C PRO A 67 23.54 17.62 42.79
N PRO A 68 24.54 16.71 42.81
CA PRO A 68 25.47 16.56 41.70
C PRO A 68 24.74 16.14 40.43
N GLY A 69 24.79 16.98 39.38
CA GLY A 69 24.18 16.71 38.06
C GLY A 69 23.04 17.64 37.65
N GLU A 70 22.64 18.62 38.49
CA GLU A 70 21.59 19.58 38.15
C GLU A 70 22.16 20.82 37.44
N PHE A 71 21.65 21.15 36.24
CA PHE A 71 22.08 22.32 35.47
C PHE A 71 21.49 23.60 36.03
N VAL A 72 22.32 24.64 36.17
CA VAL A 72 21.83 25.97 36.56
C VAL A 72 21.60 26.81 35.30
N ILE A 73 20.34 27.11 34.99
CA ILE A 73 19.99 28.05 33.92
C ILE A 73 20.44 29.45 34.33
N LYS A 74 21.30 30.09 33.52
CA LYS A 74 21.82 31.44 33.81
C LYS A 74 20.80 32.54 33.52
N ASP A 75 19.96 32.36 32.50
CA ASP A 75 18.93 33.33 32.13
C ASP A 75 17.80 33.36 33.16
N ALA A 76 17.60 34.53 33.79
CA ALA A 76 16.61 34.69 34.86
C ALA A 76 15.17 34.43 34.39
N ASP A 77 14.84 34.83 33.16
CA ASP A 77 13.51 34.64 32.57
C ASP A 77 13.21 33.16 32.32
N ASP A 78 14.18 32.41 31.80
CA ASP A 78 14.04 30.98 31.56
C ASP A 78 14.07 30.19 32.88
N LYS A 79 14.90 30.60 33.83
CA LYS A 79 14.90 30.03 35.18
C LYS A 79 13.53 30.17 35.84
N ALA A 80 12.85 31.30 35.69
CA ALA A 80 11.51 31.51 36.23
C ALA A 80 10.43 30.59 35.60
N LEU A 81 10.62 30.11 34.37
CA LEU A 81 9.73 29.14 33.73
C LEU A 81 9.91 27.71 34.27
N VAL A 82 11.09 27.41 34.82
CA VAL A 82 11.47 26.09 35.36
C VAL A 82 11.32 26.03 36.88
N SER A 83 11.73 27.08 37.60
CA SER A 83 11.70 27.15 39.06
C SER A 83 10.35 27.66 39.59
N GLY A 84 9.40 26.75 39.78
CA GLY A 84 8.13 27.01 40.47
C GLY A 84 7.87 25.98 41.57
N SER A 85 7.78 26.42 42.82
CA SER A 85 7.35 25.59 43.95
C SER A 85 5.82 25.55 44.02
N GLY A 86 5.19 24.74 43.16
CA GLY A 86 3.74 24.52 43.10
C GLY A 86 3.23 24.15 41.70
N GLU A 87 2.03 23.57 41.61
CA GLU A 87 1.36 23.05 40.38
C GLU A 87 1.06 24.12 39.30
N THR A 88 1.53 25.37 39.41
CA THR A 88 1.29 26.42 38.40
C THR A 88 2.51 27.31 38.19
N SER A 89 2.88 27.50 36.92
CA SER A 89 3.83 28.51 36.45
C SER A 89 3.38 29.93 36.80
N THR A 90 4.32 30.83 37.13
CA THR A 90 4.05 32.25 37.39
C THR A 90 3.65 33.03 36.12
N ASN A 91 3.87 32.44 34.94
CA ASN A 91 3.49 32.99 33.64
C ASN A 91 2.06 32.53 33.25
N THR A 92 1.21 33.50 32.90
CA THR A 92 -0.19 33.26 32.50
C THR A 92 -0.34 32.46 31.20
N ARG A 93 0.66 32.50 30.31
CA ARG A 93 0.63 31.91 28.96
C ARG A 93 1.43 30.62 28.79
N SER A 94 2.29 30.29 29.75
CA SER A 94 3.14 29.09 29.70
C SER A 94 2.66 28.05 30.71
N PRO A 95 2.69 26.74 30.38
CA PRO A 95 2.78 25.69 31.40
C PRO A 95 4.16 25.70 32.10
N ARG A 96 4.38 24.80 33.07
CA ARG A 96 5.69 24.58 33.68
C ARG A 96 6.68 24.10 32.61
N GLY A 97 7.90 24.62 32.64
CA GLY A 97 8.97 24.23 31.72
C GLY A 97 9.96 23.24 32.33
N GLU A 98 10.56 22.42 31.48
CA GLU A 98 11.61 21.46 31.80
C GLU A 98 12.67 21.43 30.68
N LEU A 99 13.94 21.18 31.04
CA LEU A 99 15.01 20.89 30.07
C LEU A 99 14.95 19.41 29.68
N ARG A 100 14.33 19.12 28.54
CA ARG A 100 14.12 17.75 28.04
C ARG A 100 15.14 17.39 26.94
N PHE A 101 15.33 16.08 26.72
CA PHE A 101 16.15 15.52 25.63
C PHE A 101 17.64 15.94 25.64
N ASN A 102 18.26 15.99 26.82
CA ASN A 102 19.71 16.23 26.95
C ASN A 102 20.51 14.97 26.57
N ILE A 103 21.14 14.97 25.40
CA ILE A 103 21.96 13.83 24.91
C ILE A 103 23.41 13.98 25.40
N ASP A 104 23.92 15.22 25.48
CA ASP A 104 25.28 15.51 25.95
C ASP A 104 25.45 15.32 27.46
N LYS A 105 24.35 15.08 28.19
CA LYS A 105 24.33 14.89 29.65
C LYS A 105 25.13 16.02 30.29
N ASN A 106 26.13 15.70 31.12
CA ASN A 106 26.96 16.64 31.88
C ASN A 106 27.88 17.52 31.01
N GLU A 107 28.02 17.25 29.72
CA GLU A 107 28.85 18.04 28.80
C GLU A 107 28.08 19.18 28.13
N ALA A 108 26.76 19.26 28.34
CA ALA A 108 25.92 20.31 27.78
C ALA A 108 26.29 21.71 28.33
N VAL A 109 26.73 22.60 27.43
CA VAL A 109 27.05 24.01 27.75
C VAL A 109 25.91 24.96 27.42
N VAL A 110 25.12 24.64 26.39
CA VAL A 110 24.04 25.48 25.86
C VAL A 110 22.72 24.72 25.80
N TYR A 111 21.61 25.44 25.85
CA TYR A 111 20.25 24.91 25.63
C TYR A 111 19.45 25.80 24.69
N ILE A 112 18.35 25.27 24.13
CA ILE A 112 17.52 26.01 23.17
C ILE A 112 16.24 26.55 23.83
N LYS A 113 16.02 27.86 23.66
CA LYS A 113 14.96 28.68 24.28
C LYS A 113 13.59 28.54 23.60
N LEU A 114 13.12 27.31 23.34
CA LEU A 114 11.86 27.13 22.58
C LEU A 114 10.62 27.58 23.34
N LEU A 115 10.47 27.19 24.61
CA LEU A 115 9.31 27.57 25.42
C LEU A 115 9.23 29.07 25.65
N SER A 116 10.35 29.75 25.94
CA SER A 116 10.36 31.18 26.22
C SER A 116 10.02 32.05 25.01
N LEU A 117 10.34 31.58 23.79
CA LEU A 117 9.90 32.24 22.55
C LEU A 117 8.38 32.24 22.40
N HIS A 118 7.72 31.12 22.70
CA HIS A 118 6.26 30.99 22.59
C HIS A 118 5.50 31.53 23.80
N ALA A 119 6.12 31.50 24.99
CA ALA A 119 5.57 32.05 26.23
C ALA A 119 5.67 33.59 26.32
N SER A 120 6.45 34.23 25.44
CA SER A 120 6.63 35.68 25.44
C SER A 120 5.33 36.43 25.12
N GLU A 121 5.13 37.61 25.73
CA GLU A 121 4.03 38.52 25.40
C GLU A 121 4.20 39.19 24.02
N ASP A 122 5.42 39.24 23.50
CA ASP A 122 5.72 39.81 22.18
C ASP A 122 5.24 38.90 21.04
N SER A 123 4.36 39.43 20.18
CA SER A 123 3.86 38.70 19.01
C SER A 123 4.94 38.41 17.97
N HIS A 124 5.98 39.24 17.90
CA HIS A 124 7.08 39.05 16.95
C HIS A 124 7.90 37.80 17.31
N LYS A 125 8.24 37.62 18.60
CA LYS A 125 8.94 36.41 19.08
C LYS A 125 8.15 35.13 18.80
N ARG A 126 6.84 35.14 19.08
CA ARG A 126 5.97 33.97 18.91
C ARG A 126 5.74 33.56 17.46
N GLN A 127 5.52 34.53 16.56
CA GLN A 127 5.07 34.23 15.20
C GLN A 127 6.15 34.34 14.13
N VAL A 128 7.18 35.16 14.34
CA VAL A 128 8.21 35.46 13.35
C VAL A 128 9.51 34.71 13.69
N LEU A 129 10.09 34.98 14.87
CA LEU A 129 11.36 34.34 15.26
C LEU A 129 11.26 32.82 15.36
N SER A 130 10.16 32.28 15.87
CA SER A 130 9.94 30.83 15.93
C SER A 130 9.97 30.15 14.54
N ARG A 131 9.56 30.87 13.48
CA ARG A 131 9.56 30.38 12.09
C ARG A 131 10.90 30.56 11.38
N GLU A 132 11.70 31.53 11.82
CA GLU A 132 13.02 31.84 11.26
C GLU A 132 14.12 30.87 11.72
N LEU A 133 13.94 30.23 12.87
CA LEU A 133 14.92 29.34 13.49
C LEU A 133 15.45 28.24 12.54
N CYS A 134 14.57 27.48 11.91
CA CYS A 134 15.00 26.33 11.09
C CYS A 134 15.65 26.76 9.75
N PRO A 135 15.11 27.72 8.99
CA PRO A 135 15.82 28.26 7.81
C PRO A 135 17.17 28.91 8.16
N LEU A 136 17.28 29.56 9.32
CA LEU A 136 18.53 30.13 9.80
C LEU A 136 19.57 29.04 10.10
N LEU A 137 19.19 27.96 10.79
CA LEU A 137 20.08 26.81 11.01
C LEU A 137 20.56 26.21 9.69
N ARG A 138 19.66 26.06 8.70
CA ARG A 138 20.03 25.56 7.37
C ARG A 138 21.08 26.43 6.69
N LEU A 139 20.90 27.75 6.76
CA LEU A 139 21.84 28.71 6.19
C LEU A 139 23.21 28.61 6.88
N VAL A 140 23.22 28.54 8.22
CA VAL A 140 24.44 28.45 9.03
C VAL A 140 25.18 27.13 8.74
N SER A 141 24.50 25.98 8.81
CA SER A 141 25.09 24.66 8.50
C SER A 141 25.66 24.60 7.09
N THR A 142 24.90 25.01 6.08
CA THR A 142 25.37 25.06 4.68
C THR A 142 26.59 25.99 4.51
N SER A 143 26.62 27.10 5.24
CA SER A 143 27.74 28.05 5.20
C SER A 143 28.99 27.47 5.86
N PHE A 144 28.84 26.72 6.95
CA PHE A 144 29.94 25.98 7.59
C PHE A 144 30.50 24.91 6.65
N ASP A 145 29.64 24.08 6.08
CA ASP A 145 30.04 23.00 5.17
C ASP A 145 30.82 23.55 3.96
N GLU A 146 30.34 24.62 3.34
CA GLU A 146 31.03 25.25 2.21
C GLU A 146 32.35 25.95 2.59
N ARG A 147 32.47 26.51 3.81
CA ARG A 147 33.71 27.16 4.27
C ARG A 147 34.82 26.15 4.52
N TYR A 148 34.48 24.98 5.06
CA TYR A 148 35.42 23.94 5.47
C TYR A 148 35.42 22.73 4.53
N GLY A 149 34.86 22.86 3.33
CA GLY A 149 34.96 21.82 2.29
C GLY A 149 34.20 20.52 2.59
N GLY A 150 33.19 20.57 3.46
CA GLY A 150 32.41 19.41 3.90
C GLY A 150 32.64 19.00 5.37
N ASP A 151 33.66 19.57 6.04
CA ASP A 151 34.00 19.22 7.42
C ASP A 151 33.56 20.29 8.44
N GLY A 152 32.69 21.20 8.02
CA GLY A 152 32.30 22.37 8.81
C GLY A 152 31.32 22.09 9.94
N ILE A 153 30.61 20.96 9.86
CA ILE A 153 29.55 20.56 10.78
C ILE A 153 30.07 20.35 12.22
N GLY A 154 31.35 20.01 12.38
CA GLY A 154 31.97 19.82 13.70
C GLY A 154 31.96 21.08 14.57
N ASN A 155 31.85 22.27 13.97
CA ASN A 155 31.78 23.54 14.72
C ASN A 155 30.40 23.77 15.38
N ILE A 156 29.39 22.98 15.04
CA ILE A 156 28.02 23.10 15.56
C ILE A 156 27.51 21.79 16.18
N ASP A 157 28.41 20.84 16.48
CA ASP A 157 28.08 19.50 17.00
C ASP A 157 27.29 19.53 18.32
N ALA A 158 27.53 20.52 19.18
CA ALA A 158 26.78 20.78 20.40
C ALA A 158 25.26 20.95 20.15
N LEU A 159 24.85 21.42 18.95
CA LEU A 159 23.43 21.57 18.61
C LEU A 159 22.68 20.24 18.51
N LEU A 160 23.40 19.16 18.21
CA LEU A 160 22.81 17.84 18.11
C LEU A 160 22.39 17.34 19.50
N GLY A 161 23.27 17.52 20.49
CA GLY A 161 23.09 16.97 21.83
C GLY A 161 22.53 17.91 22.90
N CYS A 162 22.43 19.21 22.60
CA CYS A 162 21.91 20.20 23.54
C CYS A 162 20.44 19.94 23.98
N PRO A 163 20.13 20.23 25.26
CA PRO A 163 18.76 20.14 25.78
C PRO A 163 17.83 21.21 25.19
N LEU A 164 16.54 20.87 25.17
CA LEU A 164 15.46 21.75 24.72
C LEU A 164 14.63 22.22 25.91
N LEU A 165 14.43 23.53 26.04
CA LEU A 165 13.49 24.08 27.02
C LEU A 165 12.05 23.90 26.48
N LEU A 166 11.34 22.92 27.01
CA LEU A 166 10.00 22.49 26.59
C LEU A 166 9.01 22.54 27.75
N PRO A 167 7.69 22.46 27.48
CA PRO A 167 6.71 22.13 28.51
C PRO A 167 7.05 20.80 29.20
N ASP A 168 6.75 20.72 30.49
CA ASP A 168 6.79 19.51 31.31
C ASP A 168 5.96 18.38 30.66
N GLU A 169 6.37 17.13 30.85
CA GLU A 169 5.75 15.94 30.23
C GLU A 169 4.28 15.79 30.65
N ASP A 170 3.95 16.10 31.91
CA ASP A 170 2.57 16.07 32.41
C ASP A 170 1.67 17.10 31.71
N SER A 171 2.25 18.26 31.35
CA SER A 171 1.55 19.34 30.66
C SER A 171 1.24 19.02 29.19
N SER A 172 1.99 18.13 28.53
CA SER A 172 1.71 17.67 27.17
C SER A 172 0.81 16.42 27.14
N THR A 173 0.73 15.66 28.23
CA THR A 173 0.05 14.35 28.25
C THR A 173 -1.31 14.40 28.99
N ILE A 174 -1.29 14.30 30.32
CA ILE A 174 -2.46 14.09 31.18
C ILE A 174 -3.15 15.42 31.46
N GLU A 175 -2.38 16.44 31.82
CA GLU A 175 -2.90 17.74 32.25
C GLU A 175 -3.32 18.64 31.10
N PHE A 176 -2.97 18.28 29.86
CA PHE A 176 -3.19 19.12 28.68
C PHE A 176 -4.63 19.66 28.56
N MET A 177 -5.64 18.84 28.87
CA MET A 177 -7.05 19.25 28.79
C MET A 177 -7.49 20.19 29.90
N HIS A 178 -6.75 20.23 31.01
CA HIS A 178 -6.99 21.11 32.16
C HIS A 178 -6.27 22.45 32.04
N LEU A 179 -5.33 22.57 31.09
CA LEU A 179 -4.65 23.84 30.79
C LEU A 179 -5.62 24.87 30.17
N SER A 180 -5.34 26.15 30.40
CA SER A 180 -6.06 27.23 29.72
C SER A 180 -5.83 27.19 28.20
N LYS A 181 -6.76 27.73 27.41
CA LYS A 181 -6.65 27.76 25.94
C LYS A 181 -5.34 28.39 25.45
N GLU A 182 -4.85 29.43 26.14
CA GLU A 182 -3.56 30.04 25.84
C GLU A 182 -2.38 29.11 26.14
N LYS A 183 -2.38 28.45 27.30
CA LYS A 183 -1.34 27.48 27.67
C LYS A 183 -1.31 26.28 26.72
N GLN A 184 -2.47 25.76 26.32
CA GLN A 184 -2.58 24.71 25.30
C GLN A 184 -1.97 25.13 23.96
N LEU A 185 -2.24 26.36 23.51
CA LEU A 185 -1.68 26.89 22.27
C LEU A 185 -0.15 27.02 22.35
N THR A 186 0.37 27.53 23.47
CA THR A 186 1.81 27.63 23.73
C THR A 186 2.48 26.26 23.73
N THR A 187 1.88 25.25 24.40
CA THR A 187 2.40 23.88 24.41
C THR A 187 2.50 23.30 23.01
N VAL A 188 1.43 23.33 22.23
CA VAL A 188 1.41 22.77 20.87
C VAL A 188 2.38 23.51 19.95
N SER A 189 2.44 24.84 20.03
CA SER A 189 3.34 25.66 19.19
C SER A 189 4.81 25.42 19.52
N THR A 190 5.13 25.25 20.80
CA THR A 190 6.48 24.92 21.26
C THR A 190 6.90 23.54 20.79
N LEU A 191 6.05 22.52 21.00
CA LEU A 191 6.33 21.15 20.57
C LEU A 191 6.45 21.06 19.03
N PHE A 192 5.61 21.76 18.27
CA PHE A 192 5.72 21.80 16.80
C PHE A 192 7.03 22.44 16.32
N THR A 193 7.48 23.50 17.01
CA THR A 193 8.77 24.14 16.72
C THR A 193 9.92 23.20 17.09
N ALA A 194 9.81 22.45 18.19
CA ALA A 194 10.78 21.45 18.63
C ALA A 194 10.92 20.29 17.63
N VAL A 195 9.82 19.75 17.13
CA VAL A 195 9.82 18.73 16.05
C VAL A 195 10.50 19.29 14.80
N SER A 196 10.13 20.50 14.39
CA SER A 196 10.73 21.15 13.20
C SER A 196 12.23 21.38 13.36
N TRP A 197 12.67 21.78 14.56
CA TRP A 197 14.07 21.94 14.92
C TRP A 197 14.83 20.61 14.87
N CYS A 198 14.31 19.58 15.54
CA CYS A 198 14.96 18.25 15.55
C CYS A 198 15.12 17.70 14.14
N ARG A 199 14.11 17.86 13.28
CA ARG A 199 14.20 17.45 11.87
C ARG A 199 15.26 18.21 11.08
N GLU A 200 15.38 19.52 11.29
CA GLU A 200 16.41 20.31 10.60
C GLU A 200 17.82 19.97 11.08
N VAL A 201 17.99 19.76 12.39
CA VAL A 201 19.26 19.26 12.98
C VAL A 201 19.61 17.91 12.35
N ILE A 202 18.70 16.93 12.37
CA ILE A 202 18.94 15.62 11.77
C ILE A 202 19.28 15.75 10.27
N ASN A 203 18.60 16.62 9.53
CA ASN A 203 18.90 16.86 8.11
C ASN A 203 20.30 17.40 7.86
N ALA A 204 20.87 18.17 8.79
CA ALA A 204 22.22 18.72 8.70
C ALA A 204 23.30 17.67 9.05
N PHE A 205 23.07 16.87 10.08
CA PHE A 205 24.09 15.93 10.60
C PHE A 205 24.06 14.54 9.95
N ALA A 206 22.92 14.05 9.45
CA ALA A 206 22.80 12.65 9.04
C ALA A 206 23.75 12.24 7.90
N PHE A 207 24.00 13.11 6.92
CA PHE A 207 24.92 12.82 5.81
C PHE A 207 26.38 12.74 6.29
N HIS A 208 26.82 13.68 7.13
CA HIS A 208 28.17 13.71 7.70
C HIS A 208 28.41 12.54 8.67
N ALA A 209 27.37 12.15 9.43
CA ALA A 209 27.42 10.96 10.27
C ALA A 209 27.53 9.65 9.46
N ALA A 210 27.05 9.62 8.21
CA ALA A 210 27.24 8.47 7.33
C ALA A 210 28.67 8.40 6.79
N PHE A 211 29.22 9.52 6.31
CA PHE A 211 30.51 9.57 5.63
C PHE A 211 31.57 10.34 6.45
N PRO A 212 32.46 9.63 7.18
CA PRO A 212 33.57 10.26 7.87
C PRO A 212 34.58 10.86 6.88
N SER A 213 35.17 12.00 7.24
CA SER A 213 36.28 12.62 6.51
C SER A 213 37.50 11.70 6.50
N THR A 214 38.33 11.77 5.45
CA THR A 214 39.36 10.76 5.13
C THR A 214 40.62 10.77 6.03
N ASP A 215 40.61 11.45 7.17
CA ASP A 215 41.78 11.57 8.03
C ASP A 215 41.84 10.41 9.04
N ASN A 216 42.80 9.50 8.82
CA ASN A 216 43.00 8.21 9.51
C ASN A 216 43.52 8.32 10.97
N ASP A 217 43.02 9.27 11.76
CA ASP A 217 43.40 9.39 13.17
C ASP A 217 42.45 8.56 14.06
N THR A 218 43.00 7.79 15.01
CA THR A 218 42.22 6.94 15.93
C THR A 218 41.27 7.73 16.84
N GLN A 219 41.59 8.99 17.13
CA GLN A 219 40.71 9.91 17.88
C GLN A 219 39.48 10.27 17.03
N PHE A 220 39.68 10.55 15.73
CA PHE A 220 38.65 10.90 14.77
C PHE A 220 37.60 9.78 14.58
N THR A 221 38.03 8.52 14.71
CA THR A 221 37.13 7.35 14.61
C THR A 221 36.16 7.26 15.79
N GLN A 222 36.58 7.64 17.01
CA GLN A 222 35.72 7.65 18.18
C GLN A 222 34.72 8.82 18.14
N ASP A 223 35.17 10.01 17.75
CA ASP A 223 34.31 11.19 17.63
C ASP A 223 33.19 10.97 16.60
N HIS A 224 33.49 10.29 15.49
CA HIS A 224 32.49 9.93 14.48
C HIS A 224 31.45 8.90 14.99
N LEU A 225 31.88 7.94 15.80
CA LEU A 225 30.99 6.98 16.45
C LEU A 225 30.04 7.69 17.44
N PHE A 226 30.55 8.62 18.24
CA PHE A 226 29.70 9.45 19.09
C PHE A 226 28.72 10.30 18.29
N LEU A 227 29.13 10.85 17.14
CA LEU A 227 28.24 11.60 16.26
C LEU A 227 27.07 10.74 15.76
N ARG A 228 27.34 9.51 15.30
CA ARG A 228 26.29 8.55 14.87
C ARG A 228 25.33 8.24 16.00
N GLN A 229 25.84 7.93 17.19
CA GLN A 229 25.03 7.68 18.38
C GLN A 229 24.13 8.87 18.71
N LYS A 230 24.66 10.10 18.70
CA LYS A 230 23.87 11.31 18.94
C LYS A 230 22.77 11.51 17.90
N VAL A 231 23.01 11.19 16.61
CA VAL A 231 21.96 11.23 15.58
C VAL A 231 20.85 10.22 15.85
N VAL A 232 21.20 8.99 16.24
CA VAL A 232 20.23 7.94 16.57
C VAL A 232 19.40 8.31 17.80
N GLU A 233 20.03 8.84 18.86
CA GLU A 233 19.29 9.33 20.03
C GLU A 233 18.38 10.51 19.66
N LYS A 234 18.84 11.44 18.83
CA LYS A 234 17.99 12.56 18.37
C LYS A 234 16.79 12.07 17.56
N LEU A 235 16.94 11.00 16.78
CA LEU A 235 15.83 10.35 16.08
C LEU A 235 14.81 9.74 17.06
N ARG A 236 15.25 9.16 18.18
CA ARG A 236 14.34 8.69 19.25
C ARG A 236 13.58 9.86 19.86
N CYS A 237 14.28 10.93 20.22
CA CYS A 237 13.66 12.16 20.73
C CYS A 237 12.62 12.73 19.75
N LEU A 238 12.93 12.73 18.44
CA LEU A 238 12.01 13.19 17.40
C LEU A 238 10.71 12.38 17.39
N LEU A 239 10.80 11.06 17.49
CA LEU A 239 9.60 10.20 17.45
C LEU A 239 8.70 10.41 18.67
N GLU A 240 9.28 10.55 19.87
CA GLU A 240 8.53 10.89 21.08
C GLU A 240 7.85 12.26 20.96
N LEU A 241 8.57 13.27 20.48
CA LEU A 241 8.02 14.62 20.24
C LEU A 241 6.91 14.64 19.18
N GLU A 242 7.01 13.82 18.13
CA GLU A 242 5.96 13.73 17.10
C GLU A 242 4.69 13.11 17.66
N GLU A 243 4.80 12.05 18.45
CA GLU A 243 3.66 11.44 19.15
C GLU A 243 2.96 12.46 20.08
N GLU A 244 3.73 13.22 20.86
CA GLU A 244 3.22 14.30 21.72
C GLU A 244 2.53 15.42 20.94
N VAL A 245 3.18 15.97 19.90
CA VAL A 245 2.60 17.03 19.04
C VAL A 245 1.25 16.60 18.47
N ILE A 246 1.17 15.38 17.96
CA ILE A 246 -0.04 14.85 17.34
C ILE A 246 -1.15 14.67 18.40
N LEU A 247 -0.79 14.19 19.59
CA LEU A 247 -1.73 14.02 20.70
C LEU A 247 -2.30 15.36 21.21
N CYS A 248 -1.47 16.39 21.31
CA CYS A 248 -1.88 17.72 21.77
C CYS A 248 -2.66 18.48 20.68
N SER A 249 -2.22 18.40 19.42
CA SER A 249 -2.82 19.17 18.31
C SER A 249 -4.24 18.71 17.99
N ARG A 250 -4.53 17.40 18.06
CA ARG A 250 -5.91 16.89 17.87
C ARG A 250 -6.87 17.42 18.93
N LYS A 251 -6.36 17.78 20.11
CA LYS A 251 -7.14 18.29 21.26
C LYS A 251 -7.22 19.83 21.30
N CYS A 252 -6.36 20.54 20.57
CA CYS A 252 -6.29 22.00 20.59
C CYS A 252 -7.01 22.63 19.39
N TYR A 253 -8.29 22.99 19.55
CA TYR A 253 -9.11 23.49 18.43
C TYR A 253 -8.68 24.87 17.90
N GLY A 254 -7.99 25.66 18.72
CA GLY A 254 -7.46 26.96 18.32
C GLY A 254 -6.10 26.90 17.63
N TYR A 255 -5.44 25.75 17.61
CA TYR A 255 -4.13 25.60 17.00
C TYR A 255 -4.24 25.55 15.47
N THR A 256 -3.35 26.29 14.80
CA THR A 256 -3.20 26.26 13.35
C THR A 256 -1.71 26.19 13.02
N PRO A 257 -1.23 25.16 12.30
CA PRO A 257 0.15 25.09 11.86
C PRO A 257 0.53 26.31 11.02
N SER A 258 1.82 26.67 11.04
CA SER A 258 2.31 27.81 10.28
C SER A 258 2.03 27.66 8.78
N GLY A 259 1.60 28.74 8.12
CA GLY A 259 1.30 28.78 6.69
C GLY A 259 -0.10 28.27 6.29
N LEU A 260 -0.88 27.74 7.23
CA LEU A 260 -2.24 27.26 7.00
C LEU A 260 -3.30 28.23 7.53
N GLN A 261 -4.47 28.24 6.90
CA GLN A 261 -5.64 28.96 7.39
C GLN A 261 -6.30 28.23 8.58
N PRO A 262 -6.84 28.93 9.58
CA PRO A 262 -7.54 28.31 10.70
C PRO A 262 -8.76 27.51 10.25
N LEU A 263 -8.93 26.31 10.82
CA LEU A 263 -10.13 25.51 10.57
C LEU A 263 -11.33 26.10 11.29
N GLN A 264 -12.46 26.19 10.58
CA GLN A 264 -13.72 26.61 11.18
C GLN A 264 -14.25 25.49 12.09
N ILE A 265 -14.41 25.80 13.38
CA ILE A 265 -14.92 24.84 14.36
C ILE A 265 -16.39 24.51 14.01
N PRO A 266 -16.76 23.23 13.86
CA PRO A 266 -18.14 22.83 13.59
C PRO A 266 -19.10 23.40 14.65
N LYS A 267 -20.20 24.02 14.19
CA LYS A 267 -21.23 24.64 15.06
C LYS A 267 -21.80 23.68 16.12
N ASP A 268 -21.89 22.39 15.77
CA ASP A 268 -22.33 21.31 16.67
C ASP A 268 -21.43 21.12 17.91
N LEU A 269 -20.17 21.58 17.86
CA LEU A 269 -19.20 21.50 18.96
C LEU A 269 -19.14 22.77 19.82
N LEU A 270 -19.58 23.92 19.28
CA LEU A 270 -19.61 25.20 19.99
C LEU A 270 -20.80 25.31 20.95
N ASN A 271 -21.93 24.69 20.59
CA ASN A 271 -23.18 24.74 21.37
C ASN A 271 -23.13 23.98 22.72
N LYS A 272 -21.97 23.43 23.10
CA LYS A 272 -21.81 22.65 24.32
C LYS A 272 -21.33 23.49 25.51
N ASP A 273 -20.62 24.59 25.25
CA ASP A 273 -20.11 25.47 26.31
C ASP A 273 -21.24 26.25 27.01
N GLU A 274 -22.45 26.31 26.44
CA GLU A 274 -23.63 26.98 27.03
C GLU A 274 -24.63 26.03 27.74
N ALA A 275 -24.44 24.70 27.67
CA ALA A 275 -25.47 23.74 28.07
C ALA A 275 -25.11 22.81 29.25
N ASP A 276 -23.90 22.90 29.82
CA ASP A 276 -23.37 21.88 30.76
C ASP A 276 -23.09 22.38 32.19
N GLU A 277 -23.63 23.53 32.65
CA GLU A 277 -23.44 23.97 34.05
C GLU A 277 -24.67 23.90 34.98
N ASN A 278 -25.90 23.59 34.53
CA ASN A 278 -27.06 23.60 35.45
C ASN A 278 -28.20 22.61 35.14
N GLU A 279 -27.93 21.41 34.66
CA GLU A 279 -28.93 20.33 34.69
C GLU A 279 -28.30 19.04 35.23
N GLU A 280 -28.29 18.91 36.56
CA GLU A 280 -28.24 17.59 37.18
C GLU A 280 -29.34 16.70 36.55
N PRO A 281 -29.08 15.40 36.33
CA PRO A 281 -30.12 14.50 35.89
C PRO A 281 -31.21 14.45 36.96
N GLU A 282 -32.34 15.13 36.77
CA GLU A 282 -33.54 14.82 37.51
C GLU A 282 -33.83 13.34 37.28
N ASP A 283 -33.67 12.58 38.35
CA ASP A 283 -33.81 11.14 38.41
C ASP A 283 -35.31 10.80 38.32
N ILE A 284 -35.90 10.90 37.12
CA ILE A 284 -37.33 10.61 36.88
C ILE A 284 -37.63 9.08 36.95
N LEU A 285 -36.76 8.29 37.57
CA LEU A 285 -37.00 6.86 37.81
C LEU A 285 -36.92 6.44 39.29
N ALA A 286 -36.90 7.37 40.24
CA ALA A 286 -37.18 7.07 41.64
C ALA A 286 -38.67 7.31 41.97
N ALA A 287 -39.58 6.75 41.18
CA ALA A 287 -40.97 6.55 41.63
C ALA A 287 -41.04 5.21 42.35
N ASP A 288 -40.70 5.26 43.63
CA ASP A 288 -41.14 4.38 44.73
C ASP A 288 -41.71 3.00 44.31
N GLU A 289 -40.92 1.94 44.48
CA GLU A 289 -41.39 0.56 44.37
C GLU A 289 -42.38 0.15 45.49
N ASN A 290 -42.84 1.09 46.33
CA ASN A 290 -43.84 0.85 47.36
C ASN A 290 -45.13 1.67 47.17
N ALA A 291 -45.79 1.51 46.01
CA ALA A 291 -47.20 1.87 45.87
C ALA A 291 -48.07 0.61 45.77
N ASP A 292 -48.95 0.49 46.75
CA ASP A 292 -49.88 -0.59 47.06
C ASP A 292 -50.55 -1.27 45.84
N ASN A 293 -50.78 -2.57 45.96
CA ASN A 293 -51.43 -3.46 44.99
C ASN A 293 -52.95 -3.18 44.88
N GLY A 294 -53.32 -1.95 44.52
CA GLY A 294 -54.67 -1.60 44.09
C GLY A 294 -54.88 -1.92 42.61
N ARG A 295 -56.02 -2.52 42.25
CA ARG A 295 -56.42 -2.81 40.86
C ARG A 295 -56.33 -1.56 39.97
N MET A 296 -55.19 -1.33 39.33
CA MET A 296 -55.06 -0.35 38.24
C MET A 296 -56.05 -0.69 37.13
N THR A 297 -56.79 0.32 36.67
CA THR A 297 -57.68 0.20 35.52
C THR A 297 -56.87 -0.01 34.23
N ALA A 298 -57.48 -0.59 33.19
CA ALA A 298 -56.81 -0.85 31.92
C ALA A 298 -56.29 0.44 31.25
N GLU A 299 -56.93 1.57 31.54
CA GLU A 299 -56.59 2.90 31.02
C GLU A 299 -55.33 3.48 31.67
N GLU A 300 -55.17 3.32 32.99
CA GLU A 300 -53.97 3.78 33.73
C GLU A 300 -52.72 2.99 33.32
N LYS A 301 -52.85 1.67 33.10
CA LYS A 301 -51.75 0.84 32.56
C LYS A 301 -51.35 1.26 31.14
N LYS A 302 -52.32 1.67 30.32
CA LYS A 302 -52.06 2.17 28.95
C LYS A 302 -51.34 3.52 28.98
N ALA A 303 -51.74 4.43 29.86
CA ALA A 303 -51.09 5.73 30.06
C ALA A 303 -49.65 5.59 30.56
N LEU A 304 -49.38 4.71 31.53
CA LEU A 304 -48.02 4.47 32.03
C LEU A 304 -47.09 3.86 30.96
N ASN A 305 -47.62 2.98 30.10
CA ASN A 305 -46.87 2.42 28.98
C ASN A 305 -46.58 3.45 27.88
N GLU A 306 -47.48 4.39 27.62
CA GLU A 306 -47.23 5.52 26.69
C GLU A 306 -46.12 6.44 27.24
N ILE A 307 -46.15 6.77 28.54
CA ILE A 307 -45.10 7.58 29.19
C ILE A 307 -43.74 6.87 29.10
N LYS A 308 -43.67 5.57 29.41
CA LYS A 308 -42.44 4.76 29.26
C LYS A 308 -41.94 4.70 27.82
N LYS A 309 -42.84 4.62 26.83
CA LYS A 309 -42.50 4.61 25.40
C LYS A 309 -41.94 5.95 24.93
N VAL A 310 -42.52 7.06 25.39
CA VAL A 310 -42.03 8.43 25.11
C VAL A 310 -40.67 8.67 25.77
N ALA A 311 -40.48 8.25 27.03
CA ALA A 311 -39.19 8.34 27.73
C ALA A 311 -38.09 7.52 27.03
N LYS A 312 -38.39 6.29 26.62
CA LYS A 312 -37.46 5.43 25.87
C LYS A 312 -37.10 6.02 24.50
N LYS A 313 -38.05 6.67 23.82
CA LYS A 313 -37.81 7.39 22.56
C LYS A 313 -36.90 8.60 22.76
N LYS A 314 -37.17 9.44 23.78
CA LYS A 314 -36.32 10.60 24.12
C LYS A 314 -34.88 10.17 24.49
N ALA A 315 -34.72 9.08 25.24
CA ALA A 315 -33.40 8.53 25.57
C ALA A 315 -32.65 8.02 24.32
N ALA A 316 -33.35 7.32 23.42
CA ALA A 316 -32.77 6.86 22.15
C ALA A 316 -32.37 8.03 21.23
N ASP A 317 -33.17 9.10 21.19
CA ASP A 317 -32.85 10.29 20.40
C ASP A 317 -31.69 11.09 21.01
N LYS A 318 -31.58 11.19 22.36
CA LYS A 318 -30.42 11.76 23.07
C LYS A 318 -29.14 10.96 22.79
N MET A 319 -29.24 9.63 22.77
CA MET A 319 -28.11 8.73 22.42
C MET A 319 -27.68 8.90 20.96
N LYS A 320 -28.62 9.00 20.01
CA LYS A 320 -28.31 9.27 18.59
C LYS A 320 -27.66 10.64 18.38
N ALA A 321 -28.15 11.67 19.08
CA ALA A 321 -27.54 13.01 19.05
C ALA A 321 -26.11 13.00 19.61
N LYS A 322 -25.88 12.34 20.75
CA LYS A 322 -24.54 12.14 21.33
C LYS A 322 -23.61 11.40 20.37
N HIS A 323 -24.09 10.34 19.72
CA HIS A 323 -23.30 9.58 18.74
C HIS A 323 -22.98 10.42 17.48
N LYS A 324 -23.92 11.23 17.00
CA LYS A 324 -23.69 12.15 15.88
C LYS A 324 -22.60 13.18 16.23
N ILE A 325 -22.68 13.80 17.41
CA ILE A 325 -21.67 14.78 17.87
C ILE A 325 -20.30 14.11 18.06
N LEU A 326 -20.25 12.91 18.64
CA LEU A 326 -19.00 12.17 18.81
C LEU A 326 -18.34 11.85 17.45
N LYS A 327 -19.14 11.49 16.44
CA LYS A 327 -18.65 11.25 15.08
C LYS A 327 -18.13 12.53 14.42
N VAL A 328 -18.79 13.66 14.62
CA VAL A 328 -18.33 14.98 14.12
C VAL A 328 -17.04 15.40 14.82
N LYS A 329 -16.97 15.24 16.15
CA LYS A 329 -15.77 15.51 16.96
C LYS A 329 -14.59 14.66 16.48
N SER A 330 -14.74 13.34 16.42
CA SER A 330 -13.67 12.43 15.96
C SER A 330 -13.19 12.76 14.54
N LYS A 331 -14.10 13.15 13.64
CA LYS A 331 -13.74 13.59 12.29
C LYS A 331 -12.94 14.89 12.28
N PHE A 332 -13.29 15.86 13.14
CA PHE A 332 -12.59 17.14 13.24
C PHE A 332 -11.21 16.98 13.89
N GLU A 333 -11.10 16.18 14.95
CA GLU A 333 -9.83 15.84 15.61
C GLU A 333 -8.86 15.17 14.61
N LEU A 334 -9.36 14.23 13.80
CA LEU A 334 -8.56 13.59 12.73
C LEU A 334 -8.09 14.58 11.66
N GLN A 335 -8.90 15.60 11.34
CA GLN A 335 -8.52 16.67 10.41
C GLN A 335 -7.41 17.55 10.99
N LEU A 336 -7.47 17.89 12.28
CA LEU A 336 -6.42 18.65 12.98
C LEU A 336 -5.10 17.88 13.02
N GLU A 337 -5.16 16.58 13.34
CA GLU A 337 -4.01 15.68 13.32
C GLU A 337 -3.37 15.62 11.93
N THR A 338 -4.18 15.38 10.89
CA THR A 338 -3.67 15.24 9.50
C THR A 338 -3.00 16.55 9.04
N ARG A 339 -3.63 17.70 9.31
CA ARG A 339 -3.05 19.02 8.98
C ARG A 339 -1.75 19.29 9.72
N THR A 340 -1.65 18.88 10.98
CA THR A 340 -0.42 19.04 11.75
C THR A 340 0.68 18.16 11.18
N ARG A 341 0.40 16.89 10.91
CA ARG A 341 1.35 15.93 10.33
C ARG A 341 1.86 16.38 8.96
N ASP A 342 0.96 16.85 8.09
CA ASP A 342 1.30 17.33 6.75
C ASP A 342 2.11 18.64 6.76
N ALA A 343 1.96 19.46 7.81
CA ALA A 343 2.68 20.72 7.97
C ALA A 343 4.07 20.55 8.62
N ILE A 344 4.39 19.38 9.20
CA ILE A 344 5.72 19.10 9.73
C ILE A 344 6.75 19.20 8.60
N ARG A 345 7.93 19.73 8.93
CA ARG A 345 9.04 19.87 7.99
C ARG A 345 9.44 18.48 7.43
N PRO A 346 9.66 18.33 6.11
CA PRO A 346 10.13 17.07 5.57
C PRO A 346 11.55 16.74 6.03
N LEU A 347 11.83 15.46 6.27
CA LEU A 347 13.19 14.96 6.42
C LEU A 347 13.84 14.78 5.04
N ASN A 348 15.15 14.97 4.99
CA ASN A 348 15.97 14.73 3.82
C ASN A 348 16.02 13.21 3.54
N PRO A 349 15.90 12.77 2.27
CA PRO A 349 16.16 11.37 1.90
C PRO A 349 17.47 10.80 2.49
N TYR A 350 18.53 11.61 2.59
CA TYR A 350 19.82 11.17 3.14
C TYR A 350 19.77 10.79 4.63
N THR A 351 18.72 11.17 5.37
CA THR A 351 18.52 10.68 6.74
C THR A 351 18.33 9.16 6.78
N SER A 352 17.84 8.55 5.71
CA SER A 352 17.74 7.09 5.60
C SER A 352 19.09 6.37 5.57
N LEU A 353 20.21 7.07 5.33
CA LEU A 353 21.56 6.50 5.43
C LEU A 353 21.87 6.01 6.86
N ALA A 354 21.18 6.56 7.87
CA ALA A 354 21.28 6.10 9.25
C ALA A 354 20.92 4.61 9.41
N LEU A 355 20.17 4.00 8.49
CA LEU A 355 19.90 2.55 8.51
C LEU A 355 21.19 1.73 8.50
N GLY A 356 22.26 2.20 7.85
CA GLY A 356 23.53 1.48 7.79
C GLY A 356 24.43 1.69 9.01
N PHE A 357 24.02 2.52 9.97
CA PHE A 357 24.82 2.78 11.18
C PHE A 357 24.99 1.49 11.99
N PRO A 358 26.22 1.15 12.43
CA PRO A 358 26.47 -0.06 13.23
C PRO A 358 25.57 -0.17 14.47
N GLU A 359 25.23 0.94 15.09
CA GLU A 359 24.37 1.04 16.29
C GLU A 359 22.94 0.57 16.04
N LEU A 360 22.47 0.65 14.80
CA LEU A 360 21.15 0.19 14.39
C LEU A 360 21.20 -1.19 13.72
N ARG A 361 22.37 -1.74 13.38
CA ARG A 361 22.48 -3.08 12.77
C ARG A 361 22.17 -4.18 13.77
N VAL A 362 21.67 -5.31 13.27
CA VAL A 362 21.29 -6.46 14.10
C VAL A 362 22.55 -7.03 14.74
N GLY A 363 22.63 -7.02 16.08
CA GLY A 363 23.82 -7.46 16.84
C GLY A 363 24.89 -6.39 17.07
N GLY A 364 24.67 -5.15 16.62
CA GLY A 364 25.65 -4.05 16.69
C GLY A 364 26.15 -3.67 18.09
N SER A 365 25.30 -3.82 19.12
CA SER A 365 25.68 -3.52 20.51
C SER A 365 26.54 -4.60 21.18
N ALA A 366 26.71 -5.77 20.55
CA ALA A 366 27.46 -6.91 21.08
C ALA A 366 28.83 -7.13 20.38
N LEU A 367 29.18 -6.29 19.41
CA LEU A 367 30.40 -6.44 18.61
C LEU A 367 31.63 -5.89 19.32
N ASP A 368 32.39 -6.78 19.96
CA ASP A 368 33.84 -6.62 20.12
C ASP A 368 34.53 -6.93 18.78
N ASN A 369 34.65 -5.93 17.90
CA ASN A 369 35.60 -5.71 16.78
C ASN A 369 36.21 -6.87 15.95
N THR A 370 35.74 -8.12 16.01
CA THR A 370 36.49 -9.28 15.46
C THR A 370 35.68 -10.25 14.61
N GLN A 371 34.35 -10.15 14.58
CA GLN A 371 33.49 -10.97 13.72
C GLN A 371 32.62 -10.10 12.83
N SER A 372 32.43 -10.52 11.58
CA SER A 372 31.47 -9.86 10.68
C SER A 372 30.04 -10.08 11.19
N SER A 373 29.18 -9.05 11.12
CA SER A 373 27.78 -9.12 11.57
C SER A 373 27.01 -10.29 10.94
N GLN A 374 27.35 -10.69 9.71
CA GLN A 374 26.78 -11.85 9.02
C GLN A 374 27.15 -13.19 9.67
N GLU A 375 28.42 -13.39 10.03
CA GLU A 375 28.87 -14.61 10.72
C GLU A 375 28.24 -14.72 12.11
N LEU A 376 28.00 -13.58 12.75
CA LEU A 376 27.38 -13.50 14.06
C LEU A 376 25.90 -13.85 13.99
N ILE A 377 25.12 -13.29 13.04
CA ILE A 377 23.70 -13.64 12.82
C ILE A 377 23.52 -15.12 12.47
N LEU A 378 24.40 -15.70 11.65
CA LEU A 378 24.38 -17.13 11.31
C LEU A 378 24.80 -18.03 12.49
N SER A 379 25.47 -17.47 13.51
CA SER A 379 25.88 -18.19 14.72
C SER A 379 24.91 -18.06 15.89
N LEU A 380 24.06 -17.04 15.88
CA LEU A 380 23.05 -16.77 16.90
C LEU A 380 21.79 -17.60 16.61
N GLY A 381 21.25 -18.26 17.63
CA GLY A 381 19.95 -18.94 17.52
C GLY A 381 18.77 -17.97 17.61
N ALA A 382 17.59 -18.39 17.14
CA ALA A 382 16.35 -17.61 17.21
C ALA A 382 16.07 -17.03 18.62
N SER A 383 16.41 -17.77 19.69
CA SER A 383 16.22 -17.35 21.08
C SER A 383 17.08 -16.12 21.48
N GLU A 384 18.29 -16.00 20.93
CA GLU A 384 19.19 -14.87 21.19
C GLU A 384 18.81 -13.66 20.33
N LEU A 385 18.31 -13.91 19.11
CA LEU A 385 17.77 -12.89 18.21
C LEU A 385 16.45 -12.28 18.72
N LYS A 386 15.61 -13.04 19.44
CA LYS A 386 14.38 -12.52 20.08
C LYS A 386 14.66 -11.40 21.09
N HIS A 387 15.81 -11.40 21.74
CA HIS A 387 16.21 -10.36 22.69
C HIS A 387 16.79 -9.11 22.01
N LEU A 388 17.17 -9.21 20.74
CA LEU A 388 17.62 -8.08 19.93
C LEU A 388 16.40 -7.39 19.30
N LYS A 389 16.26 -6.07 19.50
CA LYS A 389 15.16 -5.29 18.90
C LYS A 389 15.41 -5.11 17.39
N VAL A 390 14.96 -6.06 16.57
CA VAL A 390 15.14 -6.04 15.11
C VAL A 390 14.29 -4.95 14.42
N GLY A 391 13.11 -4.64 14.98
CA GLY A 391 12.14 -3.67 14.43
C GLY A 391 11.78 -2.56 15.41
N ASP A 392 12.77 -1.79 15.89
CA ASP A 392 12.47 -0.64 16.76
C ASP A 392 11.75 0.51 16.02
N LYS A 393 11.11 1.41 16.78
CA LYS A 393 10.37 2.56 16.20
C LYS A 393 11.24 3.40 15.24
N VAL A 394 12.54 3.55 15.55
CA VAL A 394 13.49 4.30 14.71
C VAL A 394 13.75 3.58 13.38
N THR A 395 14.02 2.28 13.41
CA THR A 395 14.21 1.48 12.19
C THR A 395 12.97 1.54 11.31
N ASN A 396 11.78 1.33 11.86
CA ASN A 396 10.54 1.34 11.09
C ASN A 396 10.28 2.73 10.46
N PHE A 397 10.59 3.80 11.19
CA PHE A 397 10.52 5.16 10.66
C PHE A 397 11.52 5.40 9.52
N LEU A 398 12.77 4.96 9.68
CA LEU A 398 13.81 5.11 8.66
C LEU A 398 13.53 4.25 7.41
N LEU A 399 12.99 3.03 7.57
CA LEU A 399 12.55 2.19 6.45
C LEU A 399 11.38 2.85 5.69
N THR A 400 10.43 3.45 6.41
CA THR A 400 9.35 4.23 5.79
C THR A 400 9.89 5.45 5.03
N LEU A 401 10.85 6.17 5.60
CA LEU A 401 11.52 7.29 4.94
C LEU A 401 12.30 6.83 3.69
N PHE A 402 12.97 5.68 3.77
CA PHE A 402 13.67 5.09 2.63
C PHE A 402 12.70 4.71 1.51
N GLN A 403 11.60 4.01 1.83
CA GLN A 403 10.57 3.60 0.88
C GLN A 403 9.91 4.80 0.17
N THR A 404 9.57 5.85 0.93
CA THR A 404 8.98 7.07 0.39
C THR A 404 9.97 7.86 -0.47
N SER A 405 11.26 7.88 -0.09
CA SER A 405 12.34 8.49 -0.87
C SER A 405 12.56 7.77 -2.20
N LEU A 406 12.64 6.44 -2.19
CA LEU A 406 12.72 5.62 -3.41
C LEU A 406 11.51 5.86 -4.32
N SER A 407 10.31 5.91 -3.73
CA SER A 407 9.08 6.20 -4.45
C SER A 407 9.14 7.57 -5.14
N SER A 408 9.61 8.61 -4.43
CA SER A 408 9.76 9.97 -4.95
C SER A 408 10.75 10.07 -6.12
N HIS A 409 11.91 9.40 -6.02
CA HIS A 409 12.95 9.45 -7.06
C HIS A 409 12.61 8.63 -8.31
N PHE A 410 11.96 7.47 -8.15
CA PHE A 410 11.78 6.52 -9.26
C PHE A 410 10.33 6.38 -9.78
N TYR A 411 9.33 6.88 -9.06
CA TYR A 411 7.92 6.78 -9.44
C TYR A 411 7.26 8.15 -9.45
N SER A 412 6.96 8.67 -10.64
CA SER A 412 6.08 9.84 -10.72
C SER A 412 4.66 9.41 -10.38
N LYS A 413 4.13 9.87 -9.25
CA LYS A 413 2.68 9.84 -9.03
C LYS A 413 2.02 10.76 -10.07
N SER A 414 1.45 10.19 -11.13
CA SER A 414 0.39 10.86 -11.91
C SER A 414 -1.00 10.64 -11.30
N SER A 415 -1.11 10.07 -10.09
CA SER A 415 -2.41 9.75 -9.47
C SER A 415 -2.50 9.89 -7.95
N VAL A 416 -1.67 10.72 -7.32
CA VAL A 416 -2.01 11.32 -6.01
C VAL A 416 -2.13 12.84 -6.19
N GLN A 417 -2.80 13.25 -7.27
CA GLN A 417 -3.56 14.49 -7.26
C GLN A 417 -4.94 14.17 -6.68
N GLY A 418 -4.94 13.92 -5.38
CA GLY A 418 -6.12 13.87 -4.55
C GLY A 418 -5.91 14.83 -3.39
N MET A 419 -6.25 16.11 -3.61
CA MET A 419 -6.51 17.11 -2.57
C MET A 419 -5.40 17.49 -1.57
N HIS A 420 -4.12 17.34 -1.87
CA HIS A 420 -3.09 18.11 -1.15
C HIS A 420 -2.66 19.27 -2.05
N ASN A 421 -3.24 20.44 -1.81
CA ASN A 421 -2.65 21.69 -2.25
C ASN A 421 -1.20 21.72 -1.75
N ASN A 422 -0.28 22.24 -2.58
CA ASN A 422 1.08 22.63 -2.18
C ASN A 422 1.01 23.75 -1.12
N GLU A 423 0.56 23.41 0.10
CA GLU A 423 0.31 24.30 1.23
C GLU A 423 1.30 24.04 2.39
N ASN A 424 2.28 23.14 2.24
CA ASN A 424 3.35 23.04 3.24
C ASN A 424 4.38 24.16 2.96
N PRO A 425 4.51 25.17 3.84
CA PRO A 425 5.41 26.30 3.65
C PRO A 425 6.90 25.92 3.72
N TYR A 426 7.22 24.71 4.18
CA TYR A 426 8.58 24.19 4.30
C TYR A 426 8.98 23.25 3.16
N SER A 427 8.05 22.89 2.28
CA SER A 427 8.36 22.13 1.07
C SER A 427 9.07 23.03 0.06
N LEU A 428 10.40 23.06 0.13
CA LEU A 428 11.23 23.65 -0.92
C LEU A 428 10.84 23.00 -2.26
N SER A 429 10.34 23.82 -3.18
CA SER A 429 9.84 23.40 -4.48
C SER A 429 10.98 22.99 -5.42
N ASN A 430 11.59 21.84 -5.14
CA ASN A 430 12.47 21.13 -6.09
C ASN A 430 11.66 20.47 -7.24
N GLU A 431 10.34 20.69 -7.30
CA GLU A 431 9.44 20.07 -8.29
C GLU A 431 9.70 20.50 -9.73
N THR A 432 10.43 21.59 -9.99
CA THR A 432 10.79 22.03 -11.35
C THR A 432 11.94 21.24 -11.99
N GLN A 433 12.55 20.28 -11.28
CA GLN A 433 13.55 19.41 -11.87
C GLN A 433 12.90 18.40 -12.83
N GLY A 434 13.29 18.46 -14.11
CA GLY A 434 12.82 17.52 -15.14
C GLY A 434 13.18 16.07 -14.82
N ALA A 435 12.42 15.11 -15.36
CA ALA A 435 12.53 13.68 -15.05
C ALA A 435 13.96 13.09 -15.16
N LYS A 436 14.79 13.63 -16.07
CA LYS A 436 16.20 13.22 -16.22
C LYS A 436 17.10 13.68 -15.06
N SER A 437 16.83 14.85 -14.48
CA SER A 437 17.54 15.35 -13.29
C SER A 437 17.18 14.53 -12.04
N ARG A 438 15.90 14.16 -11.91
CA ARG A 438 15.41 13.31 -10.80
C ARG A 438 15.97 11.89 -10.83
N GLN A 439 16.12 11.30 -12.02
CA GLN A 439 16.78 10.00 -12.16
C GLN A 439 18.27 10.08 -11.83
N LYS A 440 18.96 11.16 -12.23
CA LYS A 440 20.36 11.38 -11.88
C LYS A 440 20.55 11.50 -10.37
N SER A 441 19.71 12.30 -9.69
CA SER A 441 19.73 12.39 -8.22
C SER A 441 19.32 11.08 -7.54
N GLY A 442 18.43 10.29 -8.16
CA GLY A 442 18.10 8.94 -7.68
C GLY A 442 19.27 7.96 -7.72
N PHE A 443 20.09 7.98 -8.78
CA PHE A 443 21.29 7.13 -8.85
C PHE A 443 22.38 7.57 -7.86
N GLU A 444 22.53 8.87 -7.67
CA GLU A 444 23.44 9.44 -6.67
C GLU A 444 23.03 9.04 -5.24
N PHE A 445 21.75 9.17 -4.92
CA PHE A 445 21.17 8.69 -3.66
C PHE A 445 21.43 7.19 -3.44
N LEU A 446 21.15 6.35 -4.45
CA LEU A 446 21.44 4.91 -4.36
C LEU A 446 22.93 4.62 -4.18
N GLY A 447 23.82 5.40 -4.80
CA GLY A 447 25.26 5.29 -4.61
C GLY A 447 25.65 5.51 -3.15
N PHE A 448 25.14 6.59 -2.54
CA PHE A 448 25.36 6.84 -1.11
C PHE A 448 24.77 5.74 -0.22
N CYS A 449 23.60 5.19 -0.54
CA CYS A 449 23.05 4.06 0.22
C CYS A 449 23.90 2.79 0.14
N ILE A 450 24.57 2.55 -0.99
CA ILE A 450 25.51 1.43 -1.16
C ILE A 450 26.75 1.65 -0.29
N ASP A 451 27.37 2.82 -0.39
CA ASP A 451 28.59 3.15 0.36
C ASP A 451 28.35 3.29 1.88
N ALA A 452 27.11 3.55 2.30
CA ALA A 452 26.72 3.62 3.71
C ALA A 452 26.15 2.30 4.27
N ASP A 453 26.29 1.16 3.57
CA ASP A 453 25.84 -0.17 4.02
C ASP A 453 24.34 -0.31 4.34
N VAL A 454 23.49 0.54 3.78
CA VAL A 454 22.03 0.48 3.99
C VAL A 454 21.45 -0.85 3.51
N PHE A 455 21.92 -1.37 2.38
CA PHE A 455 21.44 -2.63 1.80
C PHE A 455 21.93 -3.86 2.56
N VAL A 456 23.11 -3.80 3.16
CA VAL A 456 23.63 -4.86 4.03
C VAL A 456 22.81 -4.90 5.32
N SER A 457 22.50 -3.73 5.88
CA SER A 457 21.61 -3.58 7.02
C SER A 457 20.18 -4.11 6.76
N ILE A 458 19.67 -3.95 5.52
CA ILE A 458 18.41 -4.57 5.08
C ILE A 458 18.54 -6.10 5.02
N HIS A 459 19.64 -6.64 4.48
CA HIS A 459 19.89 -8.08 4.41
C HIS A 459 19.89 -8.72 5.81
N GLU A 460 20.67 -8.17 6.74
CA GLU A 460 20.79 -8.66 8.11
C GLU A 460 19.44 -8.73 8.82
N ARG A 461 18.62 -7.68 8.66
CA ARG A 461 17.27 -7.67 9.21
C ARG A 461 16.37 -8.70 8.53
N LEU A 462 16.45 -8.84 7.22
CA LEU A 462 15.63 -9.81 6.50
C LEU A 462 15.92 -11.24 6.95
N VAL A 463 17.21 -11.58 7.14
CA VAL A 463 17.64 -12.86 7.70
C VAL A 463 17.18 -13.02 9.16
N ALA A 464 17.44 -12.02 10.01
CA ALA A 464 17.07 -12.08 11.42
C ALA A 464 15.56 -12.21 11.64
N VAL A 465 14.74 -11.48 10.89
CA VAL A 465 13.28 -11.58 10.97
C VAL A 465 12.78 -12.92 10.44
N ALA A 466 13.35 -13.44 9.34
CA ALA A 466 12.97 -14.76 8.82
C ALA A 466 13.22 -15.88 9.84
N GLU A 467 14.33 -15.81 10.57
CA GLU A 467 14.69 -16.75 11.64
C GLU A 467 13.75 -16.61 12.86
N ILE A 468 13.47 -15.37 13.31
CA ILE A 468 12.55 -15.12 14.44
C ILE A 468 11.13 -15.64 14.14
N LEU A 469 10.67 -15.48 12.89
CA LEU A 469 9.37 -15.97 12.46
C LEU A 469 9.32 -17.49 12.32
N GLY A 470 10.46 -18.15 12.12
CA GLY A 470 10.56 -19.61 11.98
C GLY A 470 10.59 -20.39 13.29
N ASP A 471 10.68 -19.69 14.43
CA ASP A 471 10.75 -20.32 15.75
C ASP A 471 9.34 -20.66 16.28
N GLU A 472 9.11 -21.94 16.61
CA GLU A 472 7.83 -22.48 17.10
C GLU A 472 7.37 -21.79 18.42
N ASP A 473 8.31 -21.27 19.22
CA ASP A 473 8.06 -20.52 20.46
C ASP A 473 7.84 -19.01 20.22
N SER A 474 7.57 -18.58 19.00
CA SER A 474 7.40 -17.15 18.64
C SER A 474 6.27 -16.48 19.44
N SER A 475 5.20 -17.19 19.78
CA SER A 475 4.00 -16.66 20.48
C SER A 475 4.25 -16.00 21.86
N GLN A 476 5.43 -16.20 22.47
CA GLN A 476 5.81 -15.54 23.73
C GLN A 476 6.60 -14.23 23.53
N ASN A 477 6.83 -13.80 22.30
CA ASN A 477 7.57 -12.57 22.04
C ASN A 477 6.60 -11.37 22.00
N ASP A 478 6.70 -10.49 23.01
CA ASP A 478 5.90 -9.26 23.10
C ASP A 478 6.08 -8.33 21.87
N ASN A 479 7.16 -8.53 21.08
CA ASN A 479 7.52 -7.71 19.91
C ASN A 479 7.23 -8.37 18.55
N ILE A 480 6.43 -9.44 18.47
CA ILE A 480 6.11 -10.09 17.17
C ILE A 480 5.48 -9.10 16.20
N ASN A 481 4.55 -8.26 16.67
CA ASN A 481 3.87 -7.29 15.80
C ASN A 481 4.84 -6.28 15.19
N ASP A 482 5.80 -5.78 15.98
CA ASP A 482 6.85 -4.87 15.51
C ASP A 482 7.80 -5.58 14.52
N THR A 483 8.04 -6.88 14.74
CA THR A 483 8.84 -7.74 13.85
C THR A 483 8.15 -7.96 12.50
N ILE A 484 6.84 -8.25 12.51
CA ILE A 484 6.02 -8.39 11.30
C ILE A 484 5.97 -7.06 10.55
N GLU A 485 5.76 -5.95 11.24
CA GLU A 485 5.72 -4.62 10.61
C GLU A 485 7.08 -4.24 10.01
N CYS A 486 8.19 -4.56 10.69
CA CYS A 486 9.52 -4.41 10.12
C CYS A 486 9.67 -5.23 8.82
N MET A 487 9.25 -6.50 8.81
CA MET A 487 9.31 -7.32 7.60
C MET A 487 8.45 -6.77 6.47
N ARG A 488 7.24 -6.29 6.78
CA ARG A 488 6.35 -5.63 5.80
C ARG A 488 7.07 -4.45 5.15
N LEU A 489 7.71 -3.59 5.94
CA LEU A 489 8.47 -2.43 5.45
C LEU A 489 9.69 -2.86 4.63
N LEU A 490 10.44 -3.87 5.04
CA LEU A 490 11.58 -4.42 4.29
C LEU A 490 11.12 -4.93 2.91
N LEU A 491 10.06 -5.73 2.87
CA LEU A 491 9.50 -6.27 1.63
C LEU A 491 8.98 -5.16 0.71
N GLN A 492 8.37 -4.11 1.25
CA GLN A 492 7.96 -2.93 0.49
C GLN A 492 9.15 -2.15 -0.09
N CYS A 493 10.24 -2.00 0.66
CA CYS A 493 11.47 -1.38 0.18
C CYS A 493 12.07 -2.17 -0.99
N VAL A 494 12.23 -3.48 -0.82
CA VAL A 494 12.74 -4.40 -1.86
C VAL A 494 11.84 -4.39 -3.09
N GLY A 495 10.52 -4.48 -2.91
CA GLY A 495 9.54 -4.42 -4.00
C GLY A 495 9.57 -3.11 -4.77
N THR A 496 9.78 -1.98 -4.07
CA THR A 496 9.92 -0.65 -4.67
C THR A 496 11.23 -0.52 -5.47
N LEU A 497 12.33 -1.13 -5.03
CA LEU A 497 13.59 -1.18 -5.79
C LEU A 497 13.42 -2.02 -7.06
N LEU A 498 12.83 -3.21 -6.94
CA LEU A 498 12.63 -4.12 -8.07
C LEU A 498 11.61 -3.60 -9.08
N SER A 499 10.66 -2.76 -8.68
CA SER A 499 9.66 -2.17 -9.56
C SER A 499 10.17 -0.93 -10.31
N ALA A 500 11.37 -0.42 -9.98
CA ALA A 500 11.85 0.85 -10.46
C ALA A 500 12.27 0.75 -11.94
N GLY A 501 11.36 1.10 -12.86
CA GLY A 501 11.60 1.03 -14.30
C GLY A 501 12.83 1.83 -14.77
N GLY A 502 13.21 2.88 -14.03
CA GLY A 502 14.43 3.65 -14.27
C GLY A 502 15.71 2.82 -14.15
N LEU A 503 15.78 1.86 -13.22
CA LEU A 503 16.95 0.99 -13.03
C LEU A 503 17.14 0.02 -14.21
N ASN A 504 16.04 -0.47 -14.78
CA ASN A 504 16.09 -1.42 -15.91
C ASN A 504 16.34 -0.76 -17.26
N SER A 505 16.07 0.54 -17.37
CA SER A 505 16.12 1.25 -18.65
C SER A 505 17.54 1.49 -19.17
N THR A 506 18.54 1.60 -18.28
CA THR A 506 19.92 1.94 -18.65
C THR A 506 20.90 0.80 -18.33
N SER A 507 22.04 0.74 -19.02
CA SER A 507 23.12 -0.21 -18.69
C SER A 507 23.77 0.08 -17.33
N LEU A 508 23.86 1.36 -16.95
CA LEU A 508 24.34 1.78 -15.64
C LEU A 508 23.34 1.40 -14.53
N GLY A 509 22.05 1.68 -14.72
CA GLY A 509 21.02 1.30 -13.75
C GLY A 509 20.93 -0.20 -13.50
N ARG A 510 21.17 -1.02 -14.52
CA ARG A 510 21.30 -2.49 -14.35
C ARG A 510 22.52 -2.88 -13.52
N GLY A 511 23.60 -2.09 -13.56
CA GLY A 511 24.75 -2.26 -12.67
C GLY A 511 24.43 -1.94 -11.21
N TYR A 512 23.69 -0.86 -10.97
CA TYR A 512 23.15 -0.54 -9.65
C TYR A 512 22.24 -1.66 -9.15
N LEU A 513 21.26 -2.09 -9.95
CA LEU A 513 20.34 -3.18 -9.58
C LEU A 513 21.09 -4.47 -9.25
N HIS A 514 22.08 -4.85 -10.05
CA HIS A 514 22.89 -6.04 -9.77
C HIS A 514 23.64 -5.93 -8.44
N THR A 515 24.27 -4.79 -8.17
CA THR A 515 25.01 -4.58 -6.92
C THR A 515 24.06 -4.60 -5.73
N ILE A 516 22.96 -3.83 -5.79
CA ILE A 516 21.96 -3.75 -4.72
C ILE A 516 21.34 -5.12 -4.42
N ILE A 517 20.91 -5.86 -5.44
CA ILE A 517 20.33 -7.19 -5.24
C ILE A 517 21.36 -8.16 -4.68
N LYS A 518 22.64 -8.04 -5.07
CA LYS A 518 23.71 -8.83 -4.48
C LYS A 518 23.88 -8.51 -2.99
N GLN A 519 23.91 -7.24 -2.60
CA GLN A 519 23.99 -6.84 -1.18
C GLN A 519 22.77 -7.32 -0.38
N ILE A 520 21.55 -7.20 -0.92
CA ILE A 520 20.35 -7.64 -0.20
C ILE A 520 20.27 -9.17 -0.09
N ALA A 521 20.74 -9.91 -1.11
CA ALA A 521 20.64 -11.37 -1.16
C ALA A 521 21.78 -12.08 -0.40
N GLU A 522 23.00 -11.55 -0.51
CA GLU A 522 24.24 -12.21 -0.06
C GLU A 522 24.93 -11.42 1.07
N GLY A 523 24.51 -10.18 1.33
CA GLY A 523 25.07 -9.25 2.33
C GLY A 523 26.54 -8.87 2.12
N GLU A 524 27.08 -9.10 0.92
CA GLU A 524 28.42 -8.64 0.58
C GLU A 524 28.50 -7.10 0.55
N GLU A 525 29.54 -6.53 1.16
CA GLU A 525 29.83 -5.10 1.07
C GLU A 525 30.30 -4.72 -0.35
N ALA A 526 29.88 -3.55 -0.81
CA ALA A 526 30.22 -3.05 -2.14
C ALA A 526 30.37 -1.53 -2.11
N SER A 527 31.14 -0.98 -3.05
CA SER A 527 31.22 0.48 -3.25
C SER A 527 30.57 0.91 -4.55
N ALA A 528 29.88 2.04 -4.51
CA ALA A 528 29.26 2.66 -5.68
C ALA A 528 30.28 2.98 -6.78
N SER A 529 31.52 3.30 -6.40
CA SER A 529 32.63 3.59 -7.32
C SER A 529 33.04 2.39 -8.19
N ALA A 530 32.78 1.16 -7.72
CA ALA A 530 33.12 -0.07 -8.41
C ALA A 530 32.05 -0.52 -9.44
N ILE A 531 30.90 0.16 -9.49
CA ILE A 531 29.77 -0.23 -10.34
C ILE A 531 30.13 -0.03 -11.81
N LYS A 532 30.15 -1.15 -12.54
CA LYS A 532 30.39 -1.18 -13.99
C LYS A 532 29.14 -1.60 -14.74
N PRO A 533 28.94 -1.15 -15.99
CA PRO A 533 27.84 -1.63 -16.83
C PRO A 533 27.96 -3.15 -17.02
N VAL A 534 26.90 -3.86 -16.66
CA VAL A 534 26.86 -5.32 -16.61
C VAL A 534 26.86 -5.90 -18.02
N LYS A 535 27.79 -6.82 -18.30
CA LYS A 535 27.91 -7.52 -19.59
C LYS A 535 27.28 -8.92 -19.60
N SER A 536 27.07 -9.53 -18.43
CA SER A 536 26.40 -10.82 -18.28
C SER A 536 25.43 -10.76 -17.09
N HIS A 537 24.21 -11.26 -17.29
CA HIS A 537 23.13 -11.16 -16.30
C HIS A 537 23.00 -12.43 -15.43
N MET A 538 23.88 -13.42 -15.61
CA MET A 538 23.83 -14.71 -14.89
C MET A 538 24.17 -14.60 -13.40
N SER A 539 24.97 -13.62 -12.99
CA SER A 539 25.24 -13.34 -11.58
C SER A 539 24.02 -12.71 -10.91
N LEU A 540 23.40 -11.71 -11.56
CA LEU A 540 22.14 -11.12 -11.12
C LEU A 540 21.05 -12.19 -10.94
N LEU A 541 20.91 -13.13 -11.89
CA LEU A 541 19.94 -14.21 -11.77
C LEU A 541 20.22 -15.13 -10.57
N ARG A 542 21.49 -15.36 -10.22
CA ARG A 542 21.86 -16.13 -9.02
C ARG A 542 21.43 -15.39 -7.76
N SER A 543 21.79 -14.12 -7.61
CA SER A 543 21.40 -13.31 -6.45
C SER A 543 19.87 -13.13 -6.34
N LEU A 544 19.16 -12.99 -7.46
CA LEU A 544 17.69 -12.99 -7.50
C LEU A 544 17.10 -14.32 -7.01
N THR A 545 17.76 -15.45 -7.27
CA THR A 545 17.32 -16.77 -6.79
C THR A 545 17.54 -16.89 -5.29
N THR A 546 18.71 -16.47 -4.79
CA THR A 546 18.99 -16.46 -3.35
C THR A 546 17.98 -15.59 -2.58
N LEU A 547 17.70 -14.38 -3.10
CA LEU A 547 16.71 -13.49 -2.48
C LEU A 547 15.28 -14.04 -2.54
N PHE A 548 14.94 -14.75 -3.63
CA PHE A 548 13.67 -15.47 -3.71
C PHE A 548 13.55 -16.48 -2.57
N ASP A 549 14.57 -17.30 -2.36
CA ASP A 549 14.55 -18.38 -1.39
C ASP A 549 14.41 -17.83 0.04
N LEU A 550 15.13 -16.75 0.35
CA LEU A 550 15.06 -16.07 1.64
C LEU A 550 13.67 -15.44 1.91
N ILE A 551 13.05 -14.83 0.90
CA ILE A 551 11.68 -14.29 1.05
C ILE A 551 10.64 -15.40 1.11
N GLU A 552 10.79 -16.49 0.34
CA GLU A 552 9.90 -17.65 0.38
C GLU A 552 9.90 -18.32 1.76
N GLU A 553 11.06 -18.42 2.39
CA GLU A 553 11.23 -18.88 3.77
C GLU A 553 10.52 -17.94 4.75
N ALA A 554 10.77 -16.64 4.67
CA ALA A 554 10.13 -15.66 5.55
C ALA A 554 8.60 -15.65 5.41
N ILE A 555 8.06 -15.80 4.20
CA ILE A 555 6.61 -15.92 3.97
C ILE A 555 6.09 -17.23 4.57
N SER A 556 6.79 -18.34 4.33
CA SER A 556 6.38 -19.65 4.84
C SER A 556 6.30 -19.66 6.36
N ASN A 557 7.30 -19.09 7.03
CA ASN A 557 7.38 -18.98 8.48
C ASN A 557 6.31 -18.00 9.01
N GLY A 558 6.17 -16.84 8.36
CA GLY A 558 5.19 -15.84 8.77
C GLY A 558 3.72 -16.21 8.49
N CYS A 559 3.41 -17.27 7.71
CA CYS A 559 2.03 -17.74 7.53
C CYS A 559 1.36 -18.17 8.84
N GLU A 560 2.14 -18.62 9.82
CA GLU A 560 1.65 -19.03 11.13
C GLU A 560 1.03 -17.86 11.92
N THR A 561 1.46 -16.63 11.61
CA THR A 561 0.93 -15.39 12.20
C THR A 561 -0.49 -15.05 11.72
N ASN A 562 -1.02 -15.77 10.72
CA ASN A 562 -2.34 -15.58 10.11
C ASN A 562 -2.57 -14.19 9.49
N ASP A 563 -1.50 -13.43 9.26
CA ASP A 563 -1.55 -12.13 8.60
C ASP A 563 -1.49 -12.27 7.07
N LEU A 564 -2.69 -12.27 6.46
CA LEU A 564 -2.82 -12.37 5.00
C LEU A 564 -2.28 -11.13 4.28
N GLU A 565 -2.33 -9.94 4.89
CA GLU A 565 -1.84 -8.71 4.25
C GLU A 565 -0.32 -8.73 4.13
N PHE A 566 0.37 -9.11 5.21
CA PHE A 566 1.81 -9.38 5.20
C PHE A 566 2.19 -10.39 4.11
N THR A 567 1.49 -11.54 4.08
CA THR A 567 1.74 -12.61 3.13
C THR A 567 1.62 -12.12 1.69
N MET A 568 0.60 -11.31 1.38
CA MET A 568 0.38 -10.76 0.04
C MET A 568 1.47 -9.77 -0.37
N ILE A 569 1.98 -8.93 0.55
CA ILE A 569 3.11 -8.04 0.30
C ILE A 569 4.35 -8.86 -0.11
N GLY A 570 4.62 -9.96 0.60
CA GLY A 570 5.69 -10.90 0.26
C GLY A 570 5.50 -11.51 -1.13
N VAL A 571 4.30 -12.01 -1.45
CA VAL A 571 3.99 -12.60 -2.76
C VAL A 571 4.16 -11.59 -3.89
N ASP A 572 3.72 -10.35 -3.73
CA ASP A 572 3.89 -9.31 -4.75
C ASP A 572 5.38 -8.92 -4.93
N CYS A 573 6.16 -8.95 -3.84
CA CYS A 573 7.62 -8.76 -3.91
C CYS A 573 8.30 -9.87 -4.71
N VAL A 574 7.91 -11.13 -4.48
CA VAL A 574 8.41 -12.29 -5.21
C VAL A 574 7.96 -12.30 -6.68
N ASP A 575 6.71 -11.93 -7.00
CA ASP A 575 6.27 -11.73 -8.40
C ASP A 575 7.17 -10.71 -9.10
N GLN A 576 7.49 -9.61 -8.42
CA GLN A 576 8.36 -8.60 -8.99
C GLN A 576 9.79 -9.12 -9.22
N LEU A 577 10.36 -9.93 -8.32
CA LEU A 577 11.63 -10.64 -8.53
C LEU A 577 11.60 -11.50 -9.80
N VAL A 578 10.56 -12.30 -9.97
CA VAL A 578 10.40 -13.17 -11.16
C VAL A 578 10.28 -12.32 -12.42
N ARG A 579 9.55 -11.20 -12.40
CA ARG A 579 9.48 -10.25 -13.52
C ARG A 579 10.85 -9.68 -13.86
N GLN A 580 11.67 -9.34 -12.87
CA GLN A 580 13.05 -8.89 -13.09
C GLN A 580 13.92 -9.98 -13.72
N ALA A 581 13.80 -11.22 -13.27
CA ALA A 581 14.50 -12.36 -13.87
C ALA A 581 14.09 -12.57 -15.34
N ILE A 582 12.81 -12.41 -15.68
CA ILE A 582 12.31 -12.50 -17.06
C ILE A 582 12.89 -11.38 -17.93
N VAL A 583 12.87 -10.13 -17.44
CA VAL A 583 13.46 -8.99 -18.17
C VAL A 583 14.95 -9.21 -18.39
N ALA A 584 15.68 -9.67 -17.38
CA ALA A 584 17.10 -10.00 -17.50
C ALA A 584 17.36 -11.09 -18.56
N SER A 585 16.53 -12.14 -18.63
CA SER A 585 16.63 -13.18 -19.68
C SER A 585 16.46 -12.60 -21.08
N SER A 586 15.54 -11.65 -21.25
CA SER A 586 15.30 -11.04 -22.57
C SER A 586 16.49 -10.24 -23.12
N LEU A 587 17.38 -9.80 -22.23
CA LEU A 587 18.52 -8.93 -22.53
C LEU A 587 19.83 -9.71 -22.71
N ASP A 588 19.99 -10.88 -22.07
CA ASP A 588 21.19 -11.71 -22.19
C ASP A 588 21.08 -12.67 -23.40
N THR A 589 22.00 -12.52 -24.36
CA THR A 589 22.09 -13.41 -25.52
C THR A 589 23.06 -14.58 -25.29
N SER A 590 23.85 -14.54 -24.21
CA SER A 590 24.87 -15.54 -23.90
C SER A 590 24.30 -16.62 -22.95
N GLN A 591 24.50 -17.90 -23.26
CA GLN A 591 23.98 -19.03 -22.47
C GLN A 591 22.45 -19.03 -22.20
N LYS A 592 21.66 -18.53 -23.15
CA LYS A 592 20.20 -18.40 -23.07
C LYS A 592 19.46 -19.64 -22.54
N LYS A 593 19.85 -20.85 -22.97
CA LYS A 593 19.24 -22.11 -22.49
C LYS A 593 19.33 -22.29 -20.97
N LYS A 594 20.50 -22.09 -20.37
CA LYS A 594 20.71 -22.24 -18.91
C LYS A 594 20.03 -21.13 -18.13
N PHE A 595 19.96 -19.93 -18.71
CA PHE A 595 19.27 -18.79 -18.13
C PHE A 595 17.76 -19.05 -18.08
N ASP A 596 17.18 -19.46 -19.21
CA ASP A 596 15.76 -19.78 -19.34
C ASP A 596 15.35 -20.91 -18.40
N GLU A 597 16.18 -21.95 -18.25
CA GLU A 597 15.94 -23.05 -17.30
C GLU A 597 15.81 -22.55 -15.85
N ARG A 598 16.68 -21.65 -15.41
CA ARG A 598 16.61 -21.04 -14.07
C ARG A 598 15.37 -20.16 -13.89
N VAL A 599 15.02 -19.38 -14.91
CA VAL A 599 13.78 -18.57 -14.89
C VAL A 599 12.54 -19.47 -14.81
N ILE A 600 12.54 -20.61 -15.50
CA ILE A 600 11.45 -21.60 -15.40
C ILE A 600 11.36 -22.14 -13.97
N LYS A 601 12.49 -22.49 -13.33
CA LYS A 601 12.51 -22.94 -11.92
C LYS A 601 11.94 -21.88 -10.97
N LEU A 602 12.29 -20.60 -11.15
CA LEU A 602 11.72 -19.51 -10.34
C LEU A 602 10.21 -19.35 -10.53
N LYS A 603 9.71 -19.48 -11.76
CA LYS A 603 8.26 -19.47 -12.05
C LYS A 603 7.55 -20.63 -11.37
N GLN A 604 8.16 -21.82 -11.38
CA GLN A 604 7.63 -23.01 -10.69
C GLN A 604 7.58 -22.80 -9.18
N LYS A 605 8.65 -22.29 -8.56
CA LYS A 605 8.67 -21.97 -7.13
C LYS A 605 7.55 -21.00 -6.76
N LEU A 606 7.36 -19.90 -7.50
CA LEU A 606 6.28 -18.94 -7.23
C LEU A 606 4.88 -19.58 -7.39
N SER A 607 4.70 -20.39 -8.42
CA SER A 607 3.43 -21.12 -8.63
C SER A 607 3.13 -22.08 -7.46
N ASN A 608 4.15 -22.78 -6.97
CA ASN A 608 4.04 -23.71 -5.84
C ASN A 608 3.80 -22.98 -4.51
N LEU A 609 4.46 -21.84 -4.28
CA LEU A 609 4.22 -20.98 -3.11
C LEU A 609 2.76 -20.49 -3.10
N CYS A 610 2.26 -19.96 -4.22
CA CYS A 610 0.85 -19.56 -4.31
C CYS A 610 -0.11 -20.73 -4.04
N LEU A 611 0.20 -21.94 -4.51
CA LEU A 611 -0.60 -23.12 -4.23
C LEU A 611 -0.58 -23.50 -2.75
N LYS A 612 0.60 -23.46 -2.10
CA LYS A 612 0.75 -23.69 -0.64
C LYS A 612 -0.13 -22.73 0.15
N LEU A 613 -0.11 -21.44 -0.20
CA LEU A 613 -0.93 -20.41 0.45
C LEU A 613 -2.45 -20.58 0.23
N LEU A 614 -2.87 -21.07 -0.94
CA LEU A 614 -4.27 -21.35 -1.23
C LEU A 614 -4.81 -22.54 -0.43
N ARG A 615 -3.92 -23.49 -0.09
CA ARG A 615 -4.23 -24.69 0.70
C ARG A 615 -4.07 -24.49 2.22
N HIS A 616 -3.33 -23.46 2.65
CA HIS A 616 -3.01 -23.18 4.06
C HIS A 616 -4.25 -22.91 4.93
N GLU A 617 -4.36 -23.51 6.11
CA GLU A 617 -5.49 -23.30 7.03
C GLU A 617 -5.38 -21.95 7.76
N TRP A 618 -6.21 -20.98 7.37
CA TRP A 618 -6.27 -19.66 8.00
C TRP A 618 -7.28 -19.63 9.16
N GLN A 619 -7.01 -18.85 10.19
CA GLN A 619 -7.91 -18.67 11.35
C GLN A 619 -9.29 -18.08 10.97
N ASP A 620 -10.28 -18.35 11.84
CA ASP A 620 -11.66 -17.84 11.71
C ASP A 620 -11.72 -16.32 11.86
N GLY A 621 -11.82 -15.61 10.73
CA GLY A 621 -11.91 -14.15 10.69
C GLY A 621 -11.13 -13.50 9.55
N THR A 622 -10.24 -14.24 8.89
CA THR A 622 -9.44 -13.71 7.77
C THR A 622 -10.33 -13.29 6.60
N SER A 623 -10.23 -12.01 6.22
CA SER A 623 -11.01 -11.44 5.12
C SER A 623 -10.41 -11.82 3.77
N PHE A 624 -11.09 -12.71 3.06
CA PHE A 624 -10.70 -13.07 1.70
C PHE A 624 -11.45 -12.24 0.65
N ASN A 625 -10.71 -11.72 -0.32
CA ASN A 625 -11.25 -10.89 -1.39
C ASN A 625 -10.63 -11.25 -2.76
N LYS A 626 -11.01 -10.51 -3.81
CA LYS A 626 -10.46 -10.67 -5.16
C LYS A 626 -8.99 -10.21 -5.28
N GLY A 627 -8.58 -9.20 -4.52
CA GLY A 627 -7.21 -8.67 -4.50
C GLY A 627 -6.18 -9.63 -3.91
N ASN A 628 -6.59 -10.51 -3.00
CA ASN A 628 -5.70 -11.44 -2.30
C ASN A 628 -5.78 -12.83 -2.95
N VAL A 629 -6.86 -13.57 -2.69
CA VAL A 629 -7.05 -14.95 -3.21
C VAL A 629 -7.14 -14.97 -4.74
N GLY A 630 -7.82 -14.00 -5.34
CA GLY A 630 -7.87 -13.89 -6.80
C GLY A 630 -6.49 -13.64 -7.43
N ARG A 631 -5.63 -12.88 -6.76
CA ARG A 631 -4.25 -12.62 -7.18
C ARG A 631 -3.37 -13.86 -7.06
N LEU A 632 -3.47 -14.60 -5.95
CA LEU A 632 -2.77 -15.89 -5.77
C LEU A 632 -3.11 -16.88 -6.88
N ILE A 633 -4.39 -17.03 -7.21
CA ILE A 633 -4.85 -17.92 -8.29
C ILE A 633 -4.33 -17.45 -9.65
N GLN A 634 -4.38 -16.13 -9.90
CA GLN A 634 -3.84 -15.58 -11.14
C GLN A 634 -2.36 -15.88 -11.29
N LEU A 635 -1.55 -15.66 -10.24
CA LEU A 635 -0.10 -15.91 -10.25
C LEU A 635 0.22 -17.40 -10.39
N HIS A 636 -0.48 -18.26 -9.65
CA HIS A 636 -0.35 -19.71 -9.76
C HIS A 636 -0.56 -20.17 -11.21
N LEU A 637 -1.67 -19.74 -11.83
CA LEU A 637 -1.97 -20.05 -13.22
C LEU A 637 -0.95 -19.42 -14.17
N GLU A 638 -0.60 -18.14 -14.03
CA GLU A 638 0.29 -17.42 -14.94
C GLU A 638 1.67 -18.06 -15.04
N TYR A 639 2.24 -18.53 -13.92
CA TYR A 639 3.60 -19.07 -13.84
C TYR A 639 3.71 -20.59 -13.77
N TYR A 640 2.59 -21.33 -13.77
CA TYR A 640 2.62 -22.79 -13.75
C TYR A 640 3.44 -23.38 -14.91
N SER A 641 4.33 -24.32 -14.60
CA SER A 641 5.12 -25.10 -15.57
C SER A 641 5.32 -26.52 -15.03
N SER A 642 5.05 -27.55 -15.84
CA SER A 642 5.14 -28.95 -15.42
C SER A 642 6.57 -29.35 -15.00
N GLU A 643 6.70 -30.11 -13.90
CA GLU A 643 8.00 -30.55 -13.34
C GLU A 643 8.66 -31.70 -14.11
N LYS A 644 7.89 -32.48 -14.88
CA LYS A 644 8.39 -33.71 -15.53
C LYS A 644 8.93 -33.42 -16.94
N SER A 645 10.13 -32.87 -17.02
CA SER A 645 10.89 -32.71 -18.28
C SER A 645 12.08 -33.67 -18.42
N ASP A 646 12.43 -34.45 -17.39
CA ASP A 646 13.73 -35.16 -17.37
C ASP A 646 13.68 -36.64 -17.76
N ILE A 647 12.52 -37.22 -18.03
CA ILE A 647 12.43 -38.63 -18.42
C ILE A 647 11.35 -38.80 -19.49
N LEU A 648 11.73 -38.57 -20.75
CA LEU A 648 11.35 -39.33 -21.95
C LEU A 648 11.68 -38.48 -23.18
N ASP A 649 12.61 -39.00 -23.98
CA ASP A 649 13.10 -38.45 -25.25
C ASP A 649 12.05 -38.60 -26.37
N THR A 650 10.81 -38.18 -26.09
CA THR A 650 9.74 -37.99 -27.05
C THR A 650 9.26 -36.56 -26.92
N ASP A 651 9.88 -35.70 -27.73
CA ASP A 651 9.84 -34.22 -27.87
C ASP A 651 8.44 -33.55 -27.98
N PHE A 652 7.36 -34.19 -27.52
CA PHE A 652 5.99 -33.71 -27.68
C PHE A 652 5.23 -33.41 -26.37
N ASP A 653 5.42 -34.23 -25.34
CA ASP A 653 4.54 -34.19 -24.15
C ASP A 653 5.00 -33.20 -23.07
N ALA A 654 6.31 -33.01 -22.88
CA ALA A 654 6.85 -32.20 -21.79
C ALA A 654 6.73 -30.67 -21.98
N LEU A 655 6.54 -30.19 -23.22
CA LEU A 655 6.55 -28.75 -23.52
C LEU A 655 5.14 -28.15 -23.74
N ARG A 656 4.06 -28.95 -23.80
CA ARG A 656 2.73 -28.46 -24.23
C ARG A 656 1.51 -28.90 -23.44
N TRP A 657 1.62 -29.74 -22.42
CA TRP A 657 0.60 -29.84 -21.37
C TRP A 657 0.74 -28.63 -20.43
N GLY A 658 0.40 -27.43 -20.95
CA GLY A 658 0.68 -26.14 -20.31
C GLY A 658 -0.07 -25.90 -19.00
N ARG A 659 -0.86 -24.84 -18.92
CA ARG A 659 -1.61 -24.51 -17.68
C ARG A 659 -2.84 -25.40 -17.45
N ALA A 660 -3.11 -26.34 -18.36
CA ALA A 660 -4.27 -27.22 -18.31
C ALA A 660 -4.31 -28.07 -17.03
N GLN A 661 -3.16 -28.60 -16.58
CA GLN A 661 -3.11 -29.39 -15.34
C GLN A 661 -3.44 -28.55 -14.10
N ALA A 662 -2.91 -27.33 -13.99
CA ALA A 662 -3.25 -26.42 -12.91
C ALA A 662 -4.74 -26.03 -12.93
N ILE A 663 -5.31 -25.82 -14.12
CA ILE A 663 -6.75 -25.58 -14.28
C ILE A 663 -7.56 -26.78 -13.80
N ASP A 664 -7.15 -28.00 -14.17
CA ASP A 664 -7.81 -29.25 -13.75
C ASP A 664 -7.81 -29.41 -12.23
N THR A 665 -6.66 -29.19 -11.58
CA THR A 665 -6.52 -29.23 -10.11
C THR A 665 -7.47 -28.25 -9.45
N LEU A 666 -7.51 -26.99 -9.90
CA LEU A 666 -8.43 -25.98 -9.32
C LEU A 666 -9.91 -26.33 -9.57
N ILE A 667 -10.25 -26.90 -10.71
CA ILE A 667 -11.63 -27.30 -11.00
C ILE A 667 -12.04 -28.47 -10.11
N LYS A 668 -11.27 -29.56 -10.11
CA LYS A 668 -11.64 -30.81 -9.43
C LYS A 668 -11.50 -30.73 -7.93
N GLU A 669 -10.41 -30.14 -7.43
CA GLU A 669 -10.11 -30.13 -5.99
C GLU A 669 -10.71 -28.93 -5.24
N ALA A 670 -10.95 -27.80 -5.91
CA ALA A 670 -11.52 -26.60 -5.29
C ALA A 670 -12.99 -26.36 -5.69
N LEU A 671 -13.25 -26.15 -6.99
CA LEU A 671 -14.58 -25.71 -7.46
C LEU A 671 -15.67 -26.79 -7.33
N VAL A 672 -15.38 -28.02 -7.76
CA VAL A 672 -16.33 -29.15 -7.76
C VAL A 672 -16.62 -29.66 -6.35
N MET A 673 -15.68 -29.48 -5.41
CA MET A 673 -15.85 -29.88 -4.01
C MET A 673 -16.72 -28.91 -3.20
N MET A 674 -16.94 -27.68 -3.69
CA MET A 674 -17.68 -26.67 -2.93
C MET A 674 -19.18 -26.99 -2.72
N PRO A 675 -19.92 -27.54 -3.71
CA PRO A 675 -21.26 -28.10 -3.50
C PRO A 675 -21.36 -29.19 -2.42
N SER A 676 -20.28 -29.93 -2.18
CA SER A 676 -20.23 -30.99 -1.17
C SER A 676 -20.09 -30.45 0.26
N THR A 677 -19.86 -29.14 0.44
CA THR A 677 -19.81 -28.48 1.75
C THR A 677 -21.20 -28.06 2.23
N ASP A 678 -21.41 -28.00 3.55
CA ASP A 678 -22.69 -27.64 4.15
C ASP A 678 -23.23 -26.32 3.58
N SER A 679 -24.33 -26.40 2.83
CA SER A 679 -25.02 -25.26 2.20
C SER A 679 -24.15 -24.39 1.26
N CYS A 680 -23.09 -24.96 0.66
CA CYS A 680 -22.15 -24.26 -0.23
C CYS A 680 -21.50 -23.03 0.45
N LYS A 681 -21.16 -23.15 1.73
CA LYS A 681 -20.53 -22.06 2.51
C LYS A 681 -19.00 -22.15 2.51
N GLY A 682 -18.42 -23.36 2.40
CA GLY A 682 -16.99 -23.61 2.61
C GLY A 682 -16.61 -23.60 4.10
N PRO A 683 -15.32 -23.80 4.45
CA PRO A 683 -14.15 -24.00 3.58
C PRO A 683 -14.11 -25.38 2.90
N VAL A 684 -13.43 -25.48 1.75
CA VAL A 684 -13.18 -26.76 1.06
C VAL A 684 -11.97 -27.45 1.71
N SER A 685 -12.03 -28.76 1.98
CA SER A 685 -11.00 -29.48 2.76
C SER A 685 -9.57 -29.35 2.24
N ASN A 686 -9.39 -29.29 0.92
CA ASN A 686 -8.07 -29.17 0.29
C ASN A 686 -7.71 -27.73 -0.08
N PHE A 687 -8.66 -26.79 0.05
CA PHE A 687 -8.55 -25.38 -0.31
C PHE A 687 -9.34 -24.57 0.71
N SER A 688 -8.77 -24.39 1.89
CA SER A 688 -9.32 -23.61 3.00
C SER A 688 -9.79 -22.21 2.56
N THR A 689 -9.07 -21.59 1.62
CA THR A 689 -9.37 -20.27 1.07
C THR A 689 -10.55 -20.26 0.09
N CYS A 690 -11.07 -21.41 -0.32
CA CYS A 690 -12.26 -21.54 -1.17
C CYS A 690 -13.54 -21.62 -0.32
N CYS A 691 -14.25 -20.49 -0.25
CA CYS A 691 -15.50 -20.33 0.49
C CYS A 691 -16.50 -19.49 -0.32
N ARG A 692 -17.71 -19.27 0.21
CA ARG A 692 -18.79 -18.57 -0.52
C ARG A 692 -18.42 -17.16 -0.99
N SER A 693 -17.52 -16.47 -0.28
CA SER A 693 -17.06 -15.12 -0.66
C SER A 693 -16.00 -15.17 -1.76
N THR A 694 -15.12 -16.18 -1.77
CA THR A 694 -13.99 -16.29 -2.71
C THR A 694 -14.28 -17.15 -3.93
N PHE A 695 -15.36 -17.94 -3.92
CA PHE A 695 -15.75 -18.78 -5.06
C PHE A 695 -15.79 -17.98 -6.37
N GLY A 696 -16.32 -16.76 -6.35
CA GLY A 696 -16.35 -15.89 -7.53
C GLY A 696 -14.95 -15.56 -8.08
N SER A 697 -13.94 -15.46 -7.22
CA SER A 697 -12.54 -15.23 -7.61
C SER A 697 -11.91 -16.46 -8.25
N TYR A 698 -12.11 -17.65 -7.67
CA TYR A 698 -11.70 -18.94 -8.26
C TYR A 698 -12.36 -19.15 -9.61
N PHE A 699 -13.69 -19.02 -9.63
CA PHE A 699 -14.51 -19.26 -10.80
C PHE A 699 -14.17 -18.29 -11.94
N SER A 700 -14.05 -17.00 -11.65
CA SER A 700 -13.65 -16.00 -12.65
C SER A 700 -12.26 -16.24 -13.22
N SER A 701 -11.30 -16.68 -12.41
CA SER A 701 -9.91 -16.84 -12.82
C SER A 701 -9.73 -18.08 -13.70
N VAL A 702 -10.36 -19.20 -13.32
CA VAL A 702 -10.40 -20.44 -14.11
C VAL A 702 -11.08 -20.19 -15.46
N LEU A 703 -12.27 -19.58 -15.47
CA LEU A 703 -13.00 -19.28 -16.72
C LEU A 703 -12.21 -18.36 -17.65
N ALA A 704 -11.44 -17.41 -17.11
CA ALA A 704 -10.62 -16.50 -17.90
C ALA A 704 -9.31 -17.15 -18.40
N ALA A 705 -8.81 -18.18 -17.72
CA ALA A 705 -7.58 -18.89 -18.09
C ALA A 705 -7.78 -19.82 -19.30
N VAL A 706 -8.93 -20.50 -19.39
CA VAL A 706 -9.22 -21.45 -20.48
C VAL A 706 -9.09 -20.84 -21.89
N PRO A 707 -9.73 -19.70 -22.23
CA PRO A 707 -9.58 -19.09 -23.57
C PRO A 707 -8.16 -18.58 -23.83
N LYS A 708 -7.45 -18.13 -22.80
CA LYS A 708 -6.06 -17.67 -22.91
C LYS A 708 -5.13 -18.83 -23.26
N GLU A 709 -5.31 -19.97 -22.59
CA GLU A 709 -4.51 -21.17 -22.84
C GLU A 709 -4.75 -21.73 -24.24
N MET A 710 -6.02 -21.75 -24.67
CA MET A 710 -6.37 -22.14 -26.03
C MET A 710 -5.68 -21.22 -27.05
N MET A 711 -5.64 -19.91 -26.81
CA MET A 711 -4.96 -18.96 -27.69
C MET A 711 -3.44 -19.21 -27.75
N THR A 712 -2.78 -19.48 -26.62
CA THR A 712 -1.34 -19.75 -26.58
C THR A 712 -0.98 -21.05 -27.28
N LEU A 713 -1.87 -22.05 -27.26
CA LEU A 713 -1.66 -23.32 -27.96
C LEU A 713 -1.41 -23.08 -29.46
N PHE A 714 -2.22 -22.25 -30.13
CA PHE A 714 -2.10 -22.02 -31.58
C PHE A 714 -1.07 -20.97 -32.01
N GLN A 715 -0.48 -20.19 -31.09
CA GLN A 715 0.60 -19.25 -31.40
C GLN A 715 1.95 -19.92 -31.64
N THR A 716 2.06 -21.22 -31.33
CA THR A 716 3.33 -21.94 -31.37
C THR A 716 3.52 -22.67 -32.71
N ASN A 717 4.44 -22.17 -33.54
CA ASN A 717 4.77 -22.71 -34.86
C ASN A 717 5.45 -24.09 -34.75
N GLY A 718 4.67 -25.17 -34.74
CA GLY A 718 5.18 -26.51 -35.03
C GLY A 718 4.93 -26.89 -36.47
N LYS A 719 5.80 -27.73 -37.05
CA LYS A 719 5.65 -28.25 -38.43
C LYS A 719 4.26 -28.91 -38.55
N SER A 720 3.43 -28.40 -39.46
CA SER A 720 1.98 -28.58 -39.42
C SER A 720 1.43 -29.93 -39.89
N ASP A 721 2.30 -30.88 -40.25
CA ASP A 721 1.91 -32.02 -41.10
C ASP A 721 2.10 -33.39 -40.41
N ASP A 722 2.48 -33.44 -39.13
CA ASP A 722 2.51 -34.69 -38.37
C ASP A 722 1.12 -35.01 -37.78
N SER A 723 0.59 -36.21 -38.08
CA SER A 723 -0.74 -36.64 -37.61
C SER A 723 -0.80 -36.74 -36.08
N THR A 724 0.30 -37.13 -35.43
CA THR A 724 0.40 -37.22 -33.96
C THR A 724 0.32 -35.84 -33.29
N PHE A 725 1.00 -34.86 -33.89
CA PHE A 725 0.99 -33.45 -33.47
C PHE A 725 -0.43 -32.85 -33.50
N VAL A 726 -1.16 -33.10 -34.60
CA VAL A 726 -2.54 -32.63 -34.76
C VAL A 726 -3.45 -33.26 -33.72
N ARG A 727 -3.36 -34.59 -33.53
CA ARG A 727 -4.19 -35.31 -32.56
C ARG A 727 -3.99 -34.80 -31.14
N ASN A 728 -2.75 -34.63 -30.71
CA ASN A 728 -2.43 -34.17 -29.36
C ASN A 728 -2.92 -32.73 -29.11
N ARG A 729 -2.85 -31.85 -30.13
CA ARG A 729 -3.43 -30.49 -30.03
C ARG A 729 -4.94 -30.51 -29.91
N LEU A 730 -5.62 -31.36 -30.69
CA LEU A 730 -7.07 -31.51 -30.59
C LEU A 730 -7.50 -32.09 -29.24
N ALA A 731 -6.72 -33.02 -28.67
CA ALA A 731 -6.96 -33.55 -27.34
C ALA A 731 -6.96 -32.46 -26.26
N VAL A 732 -5.93 -31.59 -26.25
CA VAL A 732 -5.85 -30.45 -25.30
C VAL A 732 -7.00 -29.46 -25.51
N VAL A 733 -7.39 -29.20 -26.77
CA VAL A 733 -8.58 -28.37 -27.06
C VAL A 733 -9.85 -29.00 -26.48
N GLY A 734 -10.01 -30.32 -26.61
CA GLY A 734 -11.11 -31.07 -26.01
C GLY A 734 -11.15 -30.95 -24.49
N GLU A 735 -10.01 -31.13 -23.82
CA GLU A 735 -9.90 -30.97 -22.35
C GLU A 735 -10.27 -29.56 -21.88
N LEU A 736 -9.75 -28.53 -22.55
CA LEU A 736 -10.06 -27.13 -22.24
C LEU A 736 -11.56 -26.82 -22.39
N ILE A 737 -12.22 -27.41 -23.40
CA ILE A 737 -13.67 -27.28 -23.60
C ILE A 737 -14.41 -28.01 -22.48
N GLU A 738 -13.95 -29.19 -22.06
CA GLU A 738 -14.57 -29.94 -20.97
C GLU A 738 -14.44 -29.19 -19.62
N PHE A 739 -13.30 -28.56 -19.34
CA PHE A 739 -13.13 -27.68 -18.17
C PHE A 739 -14.14 -26.54 -18.14
N MET A 740 -14.38 -25.92 -19.29
CA MET A 740 -15.39 -24.88 -19.43
C MET A 740 -16.80 -25.44 -19.21
N LYS A 741 -17.09 -26.63 -19.74
CA LYS A 741 -18.39 -27.30 -19.58
C LYS A 741 -18.67 -27.67 -18.12
N ILE A 742 -17.71 -28.29 -17.42
CA ILE A 742 -17.80 -28.59 -15.98
C ILE A 742 -18.09 -27.30 -15.18
N SER A 743 -17.39 -26.21 -15.51
CA SER A 743 -17.61 -24.91 -14.87
C SER A 743 -19.02 -24.34 -15.14
N PHE A 744 -19.61 -24.62 -16.31
CA PHE A 744 -20.99 -24.25 -16.63
C PHE A 744 -22.02 -25.11 -15.91
N ASP A 745 -21.78 -26.42 -15.84
CA ASP A 745 -22.63 -27.37 -15.13
C ASP A 745 -22.62 -27.12 -13.61
N LEU A 746 -21.52 -26.61 -13.05
CA LEU A 746 -21.42 -26.29 -11.63
C LEU A 746 -22.46 -25.25 -11.18
N THR A 747 -22.66 -24.17 -11.94
CA THR A 747 -23.70 -23.17 -11.62
C THR A 747 -25.10 -23.65 -12.02
N LYS A 748 -25.19 -24.53 -13.02
CA LYS A 748 -26.44 -25.12 -13.49
C LYS A 748 -27.07 -26.01 -12.43
N ASN A 749 -26.27 -26.88 -11.84
CA ASN A 749 -26.70 -27.90 -10.89
C ASN A 749 -26.82 -27.35 -9.46
N ASN A 750 -26.26 -26.17 -9.18
CA ASN A 750 -26.22 -25.58 -7.85
C ASN A 750 -26.76 -24.14 -7.85
N PRO A 751 -28.08 -23.94 -7.61
CA PRO A 751 -28.70 -22.62 -7.57
C PRO A 751 -28.03 -21.58 -6.64
N PRO A 752 -27.48 -21.96 -5.45
CA PRO A 752 -26.77 -21.00 -4.58
C PRO A 752 -25.53 -20.36 -5.22
N LEU A 753 -24.95 -21.00 -6.25
CA LEU A 753 -23.74 -20.58 -6.95
C LEU A 753 -24.05 -19.72 -8.19
N ALA A 754 -25.29 -19.80 -8.70
CA ALA A 754 -25.79 -19.08 -9.86
C ALA A 754 -26.08 -17.59 -9.58
N LYS A 755 -25.17 -16.91 -8.88
CA LYS A 755 -25.24 -15.45 -8.68
C LYS A 755 -25.05 -14.72 -10.01
N SER A 756 -25.75 -13.59 -10.18
CA SER A 756 -25.64 -12.70 -11.35
C SER A 756 -24.18 -12.43 -11.78
N SER A 757 -23.29 -12.17 -10.82
CA SER A 757 -21.86 -11.94 -11.08
C SER A 757 -21.16 -13.13 -11.74
N ASN A 758 -21.44 -14.36 -11.28
CA ASN A 758 -20.83 -15.58 -11.79
C ASN A 758 -21.37 -15.92 -13.18
N LEU A 759 -22.68 -15.76 -13.38
CA LEU A 759 -23.34 -15.95 -14.68
C LEU A 759 -22.83 -14.96 -15.72
N LEU A 760 -22.58 -13.71 -15.34
CA LEU A 760 -21.99 -12.70 -16.21
C LEU A 760 -20.57 -13.08 -16.64
N MET A 761 -19.77 -13.63 -15.71
CA MET A 761 -18.41 -14.10 -16.01
C MET A 761 -18.40 -15.31 -16.94
N GLN A 762 -19.38 -16.22 -16.81
CA GLN A 762 -19.59 -17.32 -17.77
C GLN A 762 -19.92 -16.79 -19.16
N LEU A 763 -20.86 -15.85 -19.30
CA LEU A 763 -21.21 -15.29 -20.61
C LEU A 763 -20.01 -14.60 -21.27
N LYS A 764 -19.27 -13.77 -20.52
CA LYS A 764 -18.09 -13.05 -21.03
C LYS A 764 -16.97 -13.99 -21.45
N SER A 765 -16.65 -14.98 -20.61
CA SER A 765 -15.54 -15.91 -20.86
C SER A 765 -15.93 -16.95 -21.92
N GLY A 766 -17.19 -17.40 -21.93
CA GLY A 766 -17.75 -18.25 -22.96
C GLY A 766 -17.74 -17.57 -24.32
N ALA A 767 -18.17 -16.31 -24.42
CA ALA A 767 -18.11 -15.56 -25.68
C ALA A 767 -16.67 -15.41 -26.20
N LYS A 768 -15.70 -15.18 -25.30
CA LYS A 768 -14.27 -15.16 -25.66
C LYS A 768 -13.78 -16.54 -26.13
N LEU A 769 -14.18 -17.62 -25.46
CA LEU A 769 -13.82 -18.99 -25.85
C LEU A 769 -14.31 -19.28 -27.27
N ILE A 770 -15.59 -19.02 -27.56
CA ILE A 770 -16.16 -19.28 -28.89
C ILE A 770 -15.48 -18.41 -29.95
N ASP A 771 -15.15 -17.14 -29.65
CA ASP A 771 -14.38 -16.28 -30.56
C ASP A 771 -12.98 -16.86 -30.88
N VAL A 772 -12.27 -17.38 -29.87
CA VAL A 772 -10.98 -18.08 -30.07
C VAL A 772 -11.16 -19.34 -30.91
N ILE A 773 -12.19 -20.15 -30.63
CA ILE A 773 -12.52 -21.36 -31.41
C ILE A 773 -12.79 -20.97 -32.87
N LEU A 774 -13.58 -19.92 -33.12
CA LEU A 774 -13.92 -19.44 -34.46
C LEU A 774 -12.72 -18.96 -35.26
N LYS A 775 -11.75 -18.31 -34.59
CA LYS A 775 -10.58 -17.69 -35.24
C LYS A 775 -9.39 -18.62 -35.39
N GLN A 776 -9.22 -19.60 -34.49
CA GLN A 776 -8.02 -20.43 -34.44
C GLN A 776 -8.32 -21.92 -34.62
N VAL A 777 -9.28 -22.45 -33.85
CA VAL A 777 -9.59 -23.90 -33.86
C VAL A 777 -10.29 -24.28 -35.17
N ILE A 778 -11.32 -23.56 -35.61
CA ILE A 778 -12.06 -23.90 -36.84
C ILE A 778 -11.15 -23.91 -38.08
N PRO A 779 -10.33 -22.87 -38.35
CA PRO A 779 -9.39 -22.92 -39.48
C PRO A 779 -8.42 -24.10 -39.40
N PHE A 780 -7.96 -24.45 -38.21
CA PHE A 780 -7.10 -25.61 -37.98
C PHE A 780 -7.81 -26.94 -38.26
N CYS A 781 -9.07 -27.08 -37.82
CA CYS A 781 -9.91 -28.24 -38.10
C CYS A 781 -10.24 -28.38 -39.60
N VAL A 782 -10.47 -27.27 -40.32
CA VAL A 782 -10.69 -27.29 -41.79
C VAL A 782 -9.46 -27.87 -42.51
N LYS A 783 -8.26 -27.49 -42.09
CA LYS A 783 -7.00 -27.95 -42.72
C LYS A 783 -6.71 -29.43 -42.44
N ASN A 784 -7.01 -29.91 -41.23
CA ASN A 784 -6.64 -31.23 -40.75
C ASN A 784 -7.83 -32.19 -40.55
N PHE A 785 -8.93 -31.96 -41.27
CA PHE A 785 -10.15 -32.76 -41.10
C PHE A 785 -9.94 -34.24 -41.46
N LYS A 786 -9.22 -34.49 -42.56
CA LYS A 786 -8.94 -35.84 -43.05
C LYS A 786 -8.03 -36.58 -42.08
N GLY A 787 -8.56 -37.62 -41.43
CA GLY A 787 -7.85 -38.48 -40.49
C GLY A 787 -8.07 -38.18 -39.00
N GLN A 788 -8.87 -37.15 -38.64
CA GLN A 788 -9.23 -36.81 -37.25
C GLN A 788 -10.72 -36.44 -37.12
N GLU A 789 -11.58 -37.02 -37.97
CA GLU A 789 -12.99 -36.63 -38.12
C GLU A 789 -13.77 -36.76 -36.80
N ASP A 790 -13.66 -37.91 -36.12
CA ASP A 790 -14.36 -38.18 -34.86
C ASP A 790 -13.97 -37.20 -33.74
N CYS A 791 -12.67 -36.89 -33.60
CA CYS A 791 -12.17 -35.94 -32.61
C CYS A 791 -12.70 -34.52 -32.86
N ILE A 792 -12.73 -34.09 -34.13
CA ILE A 792 -13.22 -32.76 -34.52
C ILE A 792 -14.73 -32.64 -34.29
N VAL A 793 -15.49 -33.68 -34.64
CA VAL A 793 -16.94 -33.73 -34.38
C VAL A 793 -17.22 -33.69 -32.87
N GLY A 794 -16.50 -34.46 -32.06
CA GLY A 794 -16.65 -34.44 -30.59
C GLY A 794 -16.34 -33.06 -29.96
N ILE A 795 -15.33 -32.36 -30.47
CA ILE A 795 -15.02 -30.97 -30.07
C ILE A 795 -16.18 -30.03 -30.40
N ILE A 796 -16.77 -30.16 -31.59
CA ILE A 796 -17.91 -29.35 -32.04
C ILE A 796 -19.13 -29.60 -31.14
N GLU A 797 -19.47 -30.86 -30.88
CA GLU A 797 -20.61 -31.23 -30.02
C GLU A 797 -20.45 -30.71 -28.58
N SER A 798 -19.24 -30.84 -28.03
CA SER A 798 -18.92 -30.33 -26.69
C SER A 798 -19.05 -28.80 -26.64
N THR A 799 -18.55 -28.11 -27.68
CA THR A 799 -18.70 -26.65 -27.81
C THR A 799 -20.17 -26.23 -27.95
N GLN A 800 -20.99 -27.00 -28.68
CA GLN A 800 -22.43 -26.73 -28.82
C GLN A 800 -23.17 -26.85 -27.48
N THR A 801 -22.73 -27.71 -26.58
CA THR A 801 -23.32 -27.81 -25.23
C THR A 801 -23.12 -26.51 -24.46
N ILE A 802 -21.92 -25.91 -24.56
CA ILE A 802 -21.61 -24.62 -23.94
C ILE A 802 -22.47 -23.50 -24.56
N THR A 803 -22.58 -23.43 -25.90
CA THR A 803 -23.38 -22.37 -26.56
C THR A 803 -24.87 -22.46 -26.23
N LYS A 804 -25.42 -23.68 -26.11
CA LYS A 804 -26.78 -23.90 -25.61
C LYS A 804 -26.94 -23.37 -24.19
N GLN A 805 -26.03 -23.71 -23.29
CA GLN A 805 -26.08 -23.25 -21.90
C GLN A 805 -25.93 -21.73 -21.79
N MET A 806 -25.05 -21.10 -22.58
CA MET A 806 -24.94 -19.63 -22.65
C MET A 806 -26.27 -18.98 -23.05
N ASN A 807 -26.98 -19.55 -24.03
CA ASN A 807 -28.29 -19.03 -24.43
C ASN A 807 -29.37 -19.21 -23.36
N PHE A 808 -29.31 -20.27 -22.55
CA PHE A 808 -30.19 -20.45 -21.40
C PHE A 808 -29.92 -19.41 -20.31
N ILE A 809 -28.65 -19.11 -20.03
CA ILE A 809 -28.25 -18.04 -19.09
C ILE A 809 -28.74 -16.67 -19.60
N VAL A 810 -28.59 -16.37 -20.89
CA VAL A 810 -29.13 -15.14 -21.51
C VAL A 810 -30.65 -15.05 -21.34
N SER A 811 -31.35 -16.16 -21.56
CA SER A 811 -32.81 -16.23 -21.43
C SER A 811 -33.23 -16.00 -19.98
N HIS A 812 -32.49 -16.55 -19.01
CA HIS A 812 -32.69 -16.29 -17.60
C HIS A 812 -32.46 -14.82 -17.24
N GLY A 813 -31.35 -14.21 -17.69
CA GLY A 813 -31.03 -12.80 -17.41
C GLY A 813 -32.11 -11.83 -17.90
N LYS A 814 -32.78 -12.14 -19.03
CA LYS A 814 -33.94 -11.39 -19.52
C LYS A 814 -35.15 -11.53 -18.61
N ARG A 815 -35.44 -12.74 -18.12
CA ARG A 815 -36.55 -13.00 -17.20
C ARG A 815 -36.33 -12.38 -15.83
N SER A 816 -35.10 -12.45 -15.31
CA SER A 816 -34.71 -11.88 -14.02
C SER A 816 -34.48 -10.36 -14.06
N LYS A 817 -34.69 -9.70 -15.22
CA LYS A 817 -34.45 -8.27 -15.45
C LYS A 817 -33.05 -7.79 -15.03
N ASP A 818 -32.03 -8.63 -15.22
CA ASP A 818 -30.66 -8.30 -14.86
C ASP A 818 -29.99 -7.45 -15.96
N ALA A 819 -29.81 -6.15 -15.70
CA ALA A 819 -29.25 -5.20 -16.64
C ALA A 819 -27.85 -5.60 -17.16
N SER A 820 -27.02 -6.23 -16.33
CA SER A 820 -25.65 -6.62 -16.71
C SER A 820 -25.65 -7.79 -17.69
N LEU A 821 -26.50 -8.79 -17.46
CA LEU A 821 -26.66 -9.94 -18.36
C LEU A 821 -27.34 -9.54 -19.67
N ILE A 822 -28.34 -8.66 -19.61
CA ILE A 822 -29.04 -8.14 -20.79
C ILE A 822 -28.06 -7.39 -21.71
N LYS A 823 -27.14 -6.59 -21.14
CA LYS A 823 -26.14 -5.84 -21.92
C LYS A 823 -25.16 -6.75 -22.68
N GLU A 824 -24.76 -7.90 -22.13
CA GLU A 824 -23.85 -8.85 -22.80
C GLU A 824 -24.58 -9.76 -23.81
N SER A 825 -25.92 -9.86 -23.74
CA SER A 825 -26.74 -10.75 -24.57
C SER A 825 -26.54 -10.62 -26.09
N PRO A 826 -26.48 -9.42 -26.70
CA PRO A 826 -26.34 -9.29 -28.16
C PRO A 826 -25.03 -9.90 -28.67
N LYS A 827 -23.93 -9.71 -27.92
CA LYS A 827 -22.62 -10.23 -28.28
C LYS A 827 -22.57 -11.75 -28.20
N VAL A 828 -23.16 -12.34 -27.16
CA VAL A 828 -23.25 -13.81 -27.02
C VAL A 828 -24.03 -14.42 -28.19
N ARG A 829 -25.19 -13.85 -28.55
CA ARG A 829 -26.00 -14.36 -29.67
C ARG A 829 -25.24 -14.33 -30.99
N LYS A 830 -24.63 -13.18 -31.31
CA LYS A 830 -23.81 -13.02 -32.52
C LYS A 830 -22.74 -14.10 -32.64
N VAL A 831 -21.95 -14.31 -31.57
CA VAL A 831 -20.85 -15.28 -31.58
C VAL A 831 -21.36 -16.73 -31.67
N CYS A 832 -22.49 -17.05 -31.03
CA CYS A 832 -23.13 -18.37 -31.16
C CYS A 832 -23.67 -18.63 -32.57
N GLU A 833 -24.29 -17.63 -33.21
CA GLU A 833 -24.81 -17.72 -34.58
C GLU A 833 -23.68 -17.89 -35.60
N GLU A 834 -22.60 -17.10 -35.46
CA GLU A 834 -21.39 -17.23 -36.27
C GLU A 834 -20.76 -18.63 -36.14
N PHE A 835 -20.72 -19.17 -34.92
CA PHE A 835 -20.23 -20.52 -34.66
C PHE A 835 -21.09 -21.58 -35.35
N ILE A 836 -22.42 -21.48 -35.26
CA ILE A 836 -23.35 -22.37 -35.95
C ILE A 836 -23.11 -22.34 -37.45
N HIS A 837 -23.04 -21.15 -38.06
CA HIS A 837 -22.87 -20.99 -39.49
C HIS A 837 -21.54 -21.58 -39.99
N LYS A 838 -20.41 -21.25 -39.35
CA LYS A 838 -19.09 -21.75 -39.74
C LYS A 838 -18.93 -23.25 -39.53
N THR A 839 -19.51 -23.80 -38.47
CA THR A 839 -19.51 -25.24 -38.20
C THR A 839 -20.33 -26.00 -39.23
N LYS A 840 -21.51 -25.48 -39.61
CA LYS A 840 -22.33 -26.05 -40.67
C LYS A 840 -21.59 -26.08 -42.01
N ALA A 841 -20.91 -24.99 -42.37
CA ALA A 841 -20.09 -24.93 -43.58
C ALA A 841 -18.93 -25.95 -43.56
N LEU A 842 -18.26 -26.13 -42.41
CA LEU A 842 -17.19 -27.12 -42.24
C LEU A 842 -17.69 -28.57 -42.43
N LEU A 843 -18.85 -28.91 -41.85
CA LEU A 843 -19.44 -30.25 -41.96
C LEU A 843 -20.01 -30.52 -43.36
N GLN A 844 -20.58 -29.50 -44.00
CA GLN A 844 -21.05 -29.57 -45.39
C GLN A 844 -19.91 -29.85 -46.38
N LYS A 845 -18.77 -29.17 -46.21
CA LYS A 845 -17.61 -29.34 -47.10
C LYS A 845 -16.98 -30.73 -47.03
N ASN A 846 -17.17 -31.46 -45.93
CA ASN A 846 -16.59 -32.78 -45.71
C ASN A 846 -17.62 -33.93 -45.74
N ASN A 847 -18.86 -33.68 -46.20
CA ASN A 847 -19.95 -34.67 -46.29
C ASN A 847 -20.38 -35.31 -44.95
N VAL A 848 -20.08 -34.69 -43.80
CA VAL A 848 -20.46 -35.18 -42.45
C VAL A 848 -21.67 -34.40 -41.87
N ILE A 849 -22.57 -33.95 -42.74
CA ILE A 849 -23.75 -33.14 -42.36
C ILE A 849 -24.68 -33.90 -41.41
N GLY A 850 -24.71 -35.23 -41.49
CA GLY A 850 -25.53 -36.10 -40.63
C GLY A 850 -25.21 -36.00 -39.13
N ALA A 851 -24.06 -35.41 -38.75
CA ALA A 851 -23.70 -35.14 -37.36
C ALA A 851 -24.19 -33.77 -36.85
N PHE A 852 -24.84 -32.93 -37.68
CA PHE A 852 -25.25 -31.58 -37.29
C PHE A 852 -26.66 -31.54 -36.68
N TRP A 853 -26.76 -31.30 -35.38
CA TRP A 853 -28.03 -31.21 -34.62
C TRP A 853 -28.53 -29.77 -34.46
N GLY A 854 -29.10 -29.20 -35.53
CA GLY A 854 -29.78 -27.90 -35.51
C GLY A 854 -31.20 -27.99 -34.95
N GLY A 855 -31.37 -28.12 -33.63
CA GLY A 855 -32.68 -28.09 -32.98
C GLY A 855 -33.16 -26.66 -32.65
N ASN A 856 -34.46 -26.39 -32.80
CA ASN A 856 -35.08 -25.09 -32.45
C ASN A 856 -34.93 -24.77 -30.95
N LEU A 857 -34.32 -23.62 -30.67
CA LEU A 857 -33.98 -23.15 -29.33
C LEU A 857 -35.23 -22.63 -28.58
N HIS A 858 -35.91 -23.50 -27.84
CA HIS A 858 -37.04 -23.10 -26.99
C HIS A 858 -36.56 -22.40 -25.70
N THR A 859 -37.31 -21.42 -25.19
CA THR A 859 -37.00 -20.69 -23.95
C THR A 859 -37.01 -21.63 -22.74
N ARG A 860 -35.82 -21.92 -22.16
CA ARG A 860 -35.65 -22.84 -21.01
C ARG A 860 -35.00 -22.16 -19.80
N ASN A 861 -35.06 -22.82 -18.65
CA ASN A 861 -34.39 -22.41 -17.39
C ASN A 861 -32.88 -22.69 -17.41
N ILE A 862 -32.13 -22.13 -16.44
CA ILE A 862 -30.67 -22.33 -16.34
C ILE A 862 -30.33 -23.83 -16.25
N ASP A 863 -31.15 -24.61 -15.54
CA ASP A 863 -31.06 -26.07 -15.40
C ASP A 863 -31.47 -26.84 -16.68
N GLY A 864 -32.00 -26.16 -17.70
CA GLY A 864 -32.50 -26.77 -18.93
C GLY A 864 -33.93 -27.32 -18.85
N SER A 865 -34.67 -27.07 -17.76
CA SER A 865 -36.08 -27.42 -17.63
C SER A 865 -36.97 -26.56 -18.54
N LYS A 866 -38.10 -27.15 -19.01
CA LYS A 866 -39.12 -26.41 -19.77
C LYS A 866 -39.84 -25.46 -18.81
N PHE A 867 -39.97 -24.20 -19.20
CA PHE A 867 -40.78 -23.24 -18.46
C PHE A 867 -42.25 -23.64 -18.58
N VAL A 868 -42.89 -23.97 -17.47
CA VAL A 868 -44.35 -24.11 -17.37
C VAL A 868 -44.85 -22.81 -16.76
N GLU A 869 -45.57 -22.03 -17.55
CA GLU A 869 -46.26 -20.83 -17.09
C GLU A 869 -47.39 -21.28 -16.17
N LEU A 870 -47.20 -21.16 -14.85
CA LEU A 870 -48.28 -21.35 -13.89
C LEU A 870 -49.25 -20.17 -14.06
N ARG A 871 -50.29 -20.37 -14.87
CA ARG A 871 -51.51 -19.56 -14.78
C ARG A 871 -52.18 -19.92 -13.46
N GLU A 872 -52.02 -19.08 -12.45
CA GLU A 872 -52.91 -19.07 -11.30
C GLU A 872 -54.27 -18.55 -11.80
N SER A 873 -55.26 -19.43 -11.82
CA SER A 873 -56.67 -19.07 -11.80
C SER A 873 -57.04 -18.69 -10.37
N ASP A 874 -57.64 -17.53 -10.15
CA ASP A 874 -58.98 -17.40 -9.60
C ASP A 874 -59.37 -15.92 -9.40
N ASP A 875 -60.48 -15.58 -10.07
CA ASP A 875 -61.53 -14.58 -9.91
C ASP A 875 -61.44 -13.37 -8.94
N ASP A 876 -61.96 -12.28 -9.52
CA ASP A 876 -62.88 -11.23 -9.01
C ASP A 876 -62.39 -9.82 -8.61
N ASN A 877 -62.91 -8.88 -9.43
CA ASN A 877 -63.28 -7.47 -9.23
C ASN A 877 -62.28 -6.33 -9.56
N ASP A 878 -62.40 -5.86 -10.81
CA ASP A 878 -62.71 -4.49 -11.27
C ASP A 878 -62.10 -3.28 -10.56
N GLU A 879 -61.27 -2.50 -11.29
CA GLU A 879 -61.71 -1.28 -12.01
C GLU A 879 -60.54 -0.63 -12.79
N ASP A 880 -60.81 -0.32 -14.07
CA ASP A 880 -60.29 0.78 -14.91
C ASP A 880 -58.77 0.96 -15.18
N GLN A 881 -58.31 0.70 -16.43
CA GLN A 881 -58.51 1.59 -17.59
C GLN A 881 -57.58 1.27 -18.79
N SER A 882 -58.20 1.19 -19.97
CA SER A 882 -57.69 1.43 -21.33
C SER A 882 -56.68 0.46 -22.00
N GLN A 883 -57.22 -0.42 -22.86
CA GLN A 883 -56.61 -0.77 -24.15
C GLN A 883 -56.93 0.32 -25.20
N PRO A 884 -56.13 0.40 -26.27
CA PRO A 884 -56.70 0.12 -27.59
C PRO A 884 -55.93 -1.01 -28.29
N GLY A 885 -56.70 -1.91 -28.90
CA GLY A 885 -56.22 -3.05 -29.68
C GLY A 885 -55.74 -2.66 -31.07
N ASP A 886 -54.79 -3.47 -31.55
CA ASP A 886 -54.48 -3.63 -32.96
C ASP A 886 -55.30 -4.82 -33.49
N ASP A 887 -56.19 -4.56 -34.43
CA ASP A 887 -56.68 -5.55 -35.39
C ASP A 887 -56.64 -4.88 -36.76
N GLU A 888 -55.85 -5.44 -37.67
CA GLU A 888 -56.23 -5.66 -39.07
C GLU A 888 -55.14 -6.51 -39.76
N GLU A 889 -55.35 -7.84 -39.78
CA GLU A 889 -54.98 -8.66 -40.93
C GLU A 889 -56.07 -8.50 -42.00
N LYS A 890 -55.68 -8.27 -43.26
CA LYS A 890 -56.21 -9.06 -44.38
C LYS A 890 -55.38 -8.94 -45.65
N SER A 891 -55.26 -10.12 -46.25
CA SER A 891 -54.74 -10.53 -47.54
C SER A 891 -55.46 -9.92 -48.75
N GLU A 892 -54.74 -9.78 -49.87
CA GLU A 892 -55.28 -9.94 -51.23
C GLU A 892 -54.33 -10.86 -52.03
N GLU A 893 -54.76 -12.10 -52.28
CA GLU A 893 -54.52 -12.84 -53.53
C GLU A 893 -55.49 -12.24 -54.58
N GLU A 894 -55.29 -12.21 -55.90
CA GLU A 894 -55.05 -13.33 -56.81
C GLU A 894 -54.98 -12.80 -58.27
N ASN A 895 -54.24 -13.50 -59.15
CA ASN A 895 -54.43 -13.66 -60.61
C ASN A 895 -54.31 -12.44 -61.57
N SER A 896 -53.82 -12.54 -62.82
CA SER A 896 -53.50 -13.67 -63.73
C SER A 896 -52.83 -13.13 -65.02
N GLU A 897 -52.14 -14.02 -65.75
CA GLU A 897 -51.90 -14.05 -67.23
C GLU A 897 -50.96 -12.99 -67.86
N GLU A 898 -49.78 -13.41 -68.33
CA GLU A 898 -49.43 -13.81 -69.72
C GLU A 898 -49.32 -12.62 -70.70
N GLU A 899 -48.10 -12.30 -71.17
CA GLU A 899 -47.70 -12.42 -72.59
C GLU A 899 -46.22 -12.03 -72.82
N ASP A 900 -45.61 -12.80 -73.71
CA ASP A 900 -44.25 -12.75 -74.25
C ASP A 900 -44.09 -11.66 -75.33
N SER A 901 -42.82 -11.35 -75.66
CA SER A 901 -42.32 -10.62 -76.87
C SER A 901 -42.56 -9.09 -76.90
N ASP A 902 -41.69 -8.21 -77.42
CA ASP A 902 -40.54 -8.35 -78.30
C ASP A 902 -39.70 -7.04 -78.32
N THR A 903 -38.38 -7.20 -78.46
CA THR A 903 -37.36 -6.39 -79.18
C THR A 903 -37.24 -4.84 -79.13
N GLU A 904 -35.99 -4.44 -78.84
CA GLU A 904 -35.14 -3.43 -79.53
C GLU A 904 -35.54 -1.95 -79.65
N SER A 905 -34.71 -1.09 -79.05
CA SER A 905 -33.99 0.03 -79.70
C SER A 905 -33.08 0.67 -78.63
N GLU A 906 -31.75 0.51 -78.75
CA GLU A 906 -30.81 1.39 -79.46
C GLU A 906 -30.41 2.64 -78.67
N SER A 907 -29.08 2.87 -78.64
CA SER A 907 -28.35 4.08 -78.22
C SER A 907 -28.44 4.45 -76.72
N GLU A 908 -27.36 4.75 -76.00
CA GLU A 908 -25.97 5.10 -76.32
C GLU A 908 -25.10 4.83 -75.08
#